data_AF-A0A932DEU1-F1
#
_entry.id   AF-A0A932DEU1-F1
#
_cell.length_a   1.000
_cell.length_b   1.000
_cell.length_c   1.000
_cell.angle_alpha   90.00
_cell.angle_beta   90.00
_cell.angle_gamma   90.00
#
_symmetry.space_group_name_H-M   'P 1'
#
loop_
_entity.id
_entity.type
_entity.pdbx_description
1 polymer ?
#
loop_
_entity_poly.entity_id
_entity_poly.type
_entity_poly.pdbx_seq_one_letter_code
_entity_poly.pdbx_strand_id
1 'polypeptide(L)'
;MAGNEVAVLEASSDLAKWTAIAVIQHTPWVFSDPESAGAPFSFYRFGVSPLTSTNDWKNLVRFLSDELPLDPFVLYQDRSLGWVKFTILADEPSRVFYQDSRKYLFHYDFAVQRLPSFEALSPERFREVSAHPSNQRVILGSVLFPPGAAFNEYGVQFVGLEPYPRETIARLFELVKSTVAAAPNVKAYYMPTVEQLKAAEADQAYFASKSIQLSSPERWFKPRTVDCYSYGWALGRMKFIPGSEIASSYADGRLRPEDVLLTDGVPAEVPFVAGIVTLAPSTPNSHVAILARSYGVPFVYLVEPGERDRVRRLVGKEVMLRAGSREGRDEVKLLDLEGVLEPAMKAELLALKQPARIEITPKARYGALSAPTQNLTPSDIRYFGGKAANFGLLRRTIPEHSPEAIAISFDLWDDFLTQTLPSGKTLRDEIDARLTGYRYPPDFLAVRASLVEVRDLITRVARFTPEQRNAIIVALAGFDRLRQIRFRSSTNVEDAEKFTGAGLYDSYGGCLADDIDDDTIGPCRCDPDESNERGVFRAIQRVYASFYNENAFLERLRFGLDESQLGMALLVHHSFPDEIKLANGVATVRAGSFFSDYVFSADLVTQLGPLSVANPGDTARPETVQVGQSRAGTNFWFEVKERSSLLPLGGTVLTWPEDYQTLVVLLTAVARAYAGAVPGKTQFVLDFEYKKIQPGRLEIKQVRKIPMPKAATGLGPFLVPESATFCVSQNEGPPWTPEQIFVVHRLKSKWELRTQNMRLDERNLTSTIYSNVEVEYREGATLEHLAGSPSSWVGAQHSGLDDSWIVRGGMSARRFALRAWRWPLDLPADNPLLTLGDLDLRFEVSDPNATVDASNESVQLIPAPVIAPDQPFDSIVVSTNGVSVRIGLYRRKDPFNRDRPTFAQFQETRIEGLTRLPIILRGYYSQTRWFTPGAHNSWDDLLFEPGLEPALSSDTARELEQANIHLIRVYDPVEIVVDWYQPRYRISLLGFDGSARDPAEASGMSGPLR
;
A
#
# COMPACT_ATOMS: atom_id res chain seq x y z
N MET A 1 -5.47 29.29 -33.47
CA MET A 1 -6.21 28.75 -34.63
C MET A 1 -7.58 28.34 -34.16
N ALA A 2 -8.60 28.43 -35.03
CA ALA A 2 -9.87 27.76 -34.77
C ALA A 2 -9.57 26.25 -34.60
N GLY A 3 -10.32 25.54 -33.75
CA GLY A 3 -10.05 24.13 -33.43
C GLY A 3 -10.16 23.14 -34.61
N ASN A 4 -10.32 23.61 -35.85
CA ASN A 4 -10.66 22.82 -37.03
C ASN A 4 -9.60 22.89 -38.16
N GLU A 5 -8.38 23.36 -37.87
CA GLU A 5 -7.31 23.54 -38.86
C GLU A 5 -6.05 22.74 -38.49
N VAL A 6 -5.36 22.22 -39.51
CA VAL A 6 -4.04 21.60 -39.41
C VAL A 6 -3.04 22.43 -40.18
N ALA A 7 -1.86 22.65 -39.59
CA ALA A 7 -0.74 23.31 -40.25
C ALA A 7 0.37 22.30 -40.55
N VAL A 8 0.89 22.34 -41.78
CA VAL A 8 2.07 21.57 -42.18
C VAL A 8 3.22 22.54 -42.35
N LEU A 9 4.24 22.42 -41.50
CA LEU A 9 5.49 23.17 -41.57
C LEU A 9 6.48 22.41 -42.45
N GLU A 10 7.05 23.11 -43.42
CA GLU A 10 8.07 22.59 -44.32
C GLU A 10 9.36 23.41 -44.19
N ALA A 11 10.50 22.73 -44.28
CA ALA A 11 11.81 23.35 -44.31
C ALA A 11 12.55 23.04 -45.62
N SER A 12 13.46 23.93 -45.98
CA SER A 12 14.34 23.82 -47.13
C SER A 12 15.70 24.43 -46.84
N SER A 13 16.78 23.79 -47.31
CA SER A 13 18.14 24.35 -47.26
C SER A 13 18.50 25.14 -48.52
N ASP A 14 17.71 25.02 -49.61
CA ASP A 14 18.05 25.54 -50.95
C ASP A 14 16.88 26.23 -51.68
N LEU A 15 15.71 26.37 -51.02
CA LEU A 15 14.44 26.86 -51.58
C LEU A 15 13.84 26.02 -52.72
N ALA A 16 14.52 24.99 -53.21
CA ALA A 16 14.09 24.13 -54.30
C ALA A 16 13.39 22.87 -53.77
N LYS A 17 13.94 22.26 -52.72
CA LYS A 17 13.39 21.06 -52.09
C LYS A 17 12.79 21.42 -50.74
N TRP A 18 11.48 21.21 -50.62
CA TRP A 18 10.73 21.43 -49.39
C TRP A 18 10.32 20.09 -48.80
N THR A 19 10.64 19.88 -47.52
CA THR A 19 10.29 18.67 -46.78
C THR A 19 9.41 19.04 -45.61
N ALA A 20 8.30 18.33 -45.41
CA ALA A 20 7.44 18.49 -44.26
C ALA A 20 8.15 18.02 -42.98
N ILE A 21 8.42 18.94 -42.07
CA ILE A 21 9.14 18.70 -40.81
C ILE A 21 8.20 18.62 -39.61
N ALA A 22 7.02 19.25 -39.67
CA ALA A 22 6.04 19.17 -38.59
C ALA A 22 4.59 19.29 -39.07
N VAL A 23 3.70 18.54 -38.44
CA VAL A 23 2.24 18.69 -38.51
C VAL A 23 1.77 19.19 -37.15
N ILE A 24 1.15 20.36 -37.15
CA ILE A 24 0.76 21.11 -35.94
C ILE A 24 -0.76 21.25 -35.93
N GLN A 25 -1.37 20.76 -34.84
CA GLN A 25 -2.81 20.89 -34.58
C GLN A 25 -3.07 20.90 -33.07
N HIS A 26 -4.09 21.64 -32.65
CA HIS A 26 -4.52 21.78 -31.25
C HIS A 26 -3.42 22.23 -30.26
N THR A 27 -2.34 22.84 -30.75
CA THR A 27 -1.15 23.26 -29.99
C THR A 27 -0.74 24.70 -30.37
N PRO A 28 -0.07 25.45 -29.48
CA PRO A 28 0.55 26.73 -29.84
C PRO A 28 1.62 26.59 -30.95
N TRP A 29 1.83 27.65 -31.73
CA TRP A 29 2.80 27.70 -32.85
C TRP A 29 4.25 27.91 -32.37
N VAL A 30 4.72 27.02 -31.50
CA VAL A 30 6.12 27.03 -31.02
C VAL A 30 6.75 25.70 -31.41
N PHE A 31 7.60 25.72 -32.43
CA PHE A 31 8.32 24.54 -32.91
C PHE A 31 9.82 24.84 -32.95
N SER A 32 10.62 23.95 -32.38
CA SER A 32 12.08 24.00 -32.47
C SER A 32 12.51 22.99 -33.53
N ASP A 33 13.20 23.43 -34.58
CA ASP A 33 13.76 22.54 -35.60
C ASP A 33 15.13 21.99 -35.14
N PRO A 34 15.21 20.71 -34.73
CA PRO A 34 16.46 20.11 -34.27
C PRO A 34 17.51 19.95 -35.38
N GLU A 35 17.14 20.01 -36.66
CA GLU A 35 18.07 19.86 -37.78
C GLU A 35 18.69 21.20 -38.23
N SER A 36 18.11 22.32 -37.78
CA SER A 36 18.55 23.67 -38.16
C SER A 36 20.02 23.96 -37.81
N ALA A 37 20.56 23.32 -36.77
CA ALA A 37 21.96 23.49 -36.35
C ALA A 37 22.98 22.91 -37.36
N GLY A 38 22.56 22.00 -38.24
CA GLY A 38 23.40 21.35 -39.24
C GLY A 38 23.46 22.07 -40.59
N ALA A 39 22.61 23.08 -40.81
CA ALA A 39 22.51 23.79 -42.08
C ALA A 39 23.03 25.23 -41.96
N PRO A 40 23.81 25.73 -42.94
CA PRO A 40 24.24 27.13 -42.94
C PRO A 40 23.07 28.11 -43.13
N PHE A 41 21.98 27.67 -43.76
CA PHE A 41 20.74 28.41 -43.95
C PHE A 41 19.55 27.44 -43.90
N SER A 42 18.46 27.85 -43.25
CA SER A 42 17.18 27.13 -43.23
C SER A 42 16.04 28.08 -43.58
N PHE A 43 15.24 27.71 -44.56
CA PHE A 43 14.03 28.43 -44.99
C PHE A 43 12.80 27.64 -44.56
N TYR A 44 11.78 28.33 -44.06
CA TYR A 44 10.56 27.71 -43.55
C TYR A 44 9.33 28.27 -44.27
N ARG A 45 8.35 27.41 -44.52
CA ARG A 45 7.01 27.81 -44.96
C ARG A 45 5.98 26.90 -44.32
N PHE A 46 4.72 27.35 -44.27
CA PHE A 46 3.64 26.50 -43.78
C PHE A 46 2.41 26.62 -44.67
N GLY A 47 1.67 25.52 -44.76
CA GLY A 47 0.33 25.47 -45.32
C GLY A 47 -0.69 25.16 -44.24
N VAL A 48 -1.88 25.76 -44.33
CA VAL A 48 -3.01 25.48 -43.42
C VAL A 48 -4.14 24.87 -44.21
N SER A 49 -4.73 23.79 -43.70
CA SER A 49 -5.90 23.13 -44.29
C SER A 49 -6.90 22.70 -43.22
N PRO A 50 -8.17 22.42 -43.57
CA PRO A 50 -9.15 21.89 -42.62
C PRO A 50 -8.77 20.48 -42.11
N LEU A 51 -9.15 20.17 -40.85
CA LEU A 51 -9.00 18.83 -40.29
C LEU A 51 -9.85 17.79 -41.04
N THR A 52 -9.27 16.62 -41.23
CA THR A 52 -9.88 15.43 -41.83
C THR A 52 -9.68 14.21 -40.93
N SER A 53 -10.34 13.09 -41.24
CA SER A 53 -10.23 11.85 -40.47
C SER A 53 -8.85 11.19 -40.52
N THR A 54 -7.95 11.66 -41.40
CA THR A 54 -6.55 11.20 -41.50
C THR A 54 -5.57 12.08 -40.72
N ASN A 55 -6.03 13.19 -40.14
CA ASN A 55 -5.23 14.04 -39.24
C ASN A 55 -5.25 13.50 -37.80
N ASP A 56 -5.02 12.20 -37.62
CA ASP A 56 -5.01 11.49 -36.34
C ASP A 56 -3.59 11.26 -35.78
N TRP A 57 -2.63 12.08 -36.25
CA TRP A 57 -1.27 12.18 -35.76
C TRP A 57 -0.74 13.61 -35.86
N LYS A 58 0.30 13.94 -35.09
CA LYS A 58 0.96 15.26 -35.07
C LYS A 58 2.38 15.21 -34.53
N ASN A 59 3.11 16.31 -34.60
CA ASN A 59 4.50 16.37 -34.14
C ASN A 59 4.72 17.10 -32.81
N LEU A 60 3.67 17.73 -32.25
CA LEU A 60 3.73 18.37 -30.94
C LEU A 60 2.54 17.97 -30.07
N VAL A 61 2.76 17.84 -28.77
CA VAL A 61 1.69 17.62 -27.78
C VAL A 61 1.70 18.71 -26.73
N ARG A 62 0.54 19.03 -26.20
CA ARG A 62 0.36 20.05 -25.17
C ARG A 62 0.31 19.43 -23.78
N PHE A 63 1.04 20.01 -22.84
CA PHE A 63 0.87 19.71 -21.42
C PHE A 63 -0.31 20.50 -20.83
N LEU A 64 -1.10 19.85 -19.99
CA LEU A 64 -2.21 20.48 -19.28
C LEU A 64 -1.67 21.47 -18.25
N SER A 65 -2.09 22.73 -18.32
CA SER A 65 -1.81 23.76 -17.30
C SER A 65 -3.01 24.68 -17.17
N ASP A 66 -3.01 25.56 -16.17
CA ASP A 66 -4.08 26.55 -15.98
C ASP A 66 -4.32 27.43 -17.22
N GLU A 67 -3.30 27.58 -18.08
CA GLU A 67 -3.34 28.39 -19.31
C GLU A 67 -3.69 27.58 -20.58
N LEU A 68 -3.56 26.24 -20.55
CA LEU A 68 -3.65 25.39 -21.73
C LEU A 68 -4.58 24.19 -21.50
N PRO A 69 -5.66 24.01 -22.29
CA PRO A 69 -6.58 22.90 -22.10
C PRO A 69 -5.93 21.54 -22.38
N LEU A 70 -6.60 20.45 -22.04
CA LEU A 70 -6.09 19.11 -22.31
C LEU A 70 -5.86 18.89 -23.81
N ASP A 71 -4.77 18.22 -24.16
CA ASP A 71 -4.51 17.83 -25.54
C ASP A 71 -5.45 16.70 -25.97
N PRO A 72 -6.16 16.82 -27.11
CA PRO A 72 -7.12 15.80 -27.52
C PRO A 72 -6.49 14.44 -27.80
N PHE A 73 -5.19 14.33 -28.05
CA PHE A 73 -4.57 13.03 -28.36
C PHE A 73 -4.23 12.20 -27.12
N VAL A 74 -4.33 12.82 -25.94
CA VAL A 74 -4.03 12.16 -24.67
C VAL A 74 -5.23 11.34 -24.23
N LEU A 75 -5.01 10.06 -23.94
CA LEU A 75 -6.03 9.18 -23.39
C LEU A 75 -5.97 9.25 -21.86
N TYR A 76 -7.08 9.67 -21.24
CA TYR A 76 -7.32 9.56 -19.81
C TYR A 76 -8.47 8.59 -19.57
N GLN A 77 -8.27 7.56 -18.76
CA GLN A 77 -9.35 6.71 -18.28
C GLN A 77 -9.70 7.11 -16.84
N ASP A 78 -10.89 7.65 -16.61
CA ASP A 78 -11.47 7.84 -15.26
C ASP A 78 -10.53 8.46 -14.18
N ARG A 79 -9.98 9.65 -14.47
CA ARG A 79 -9.01 10.36 -13.59
C ARG A 79 -7.75 9.55 -13.25
N SER A 80 -7.36 8.60 -14.10
CA SER A 80 -6.06 7.92 -14.01
C SER A 80 -4.95 8.68 -14.75
N LEU A 81 -3.73 8.14 -14.72
CA LEU A 81 -2.61 8.58 -15.54
C LEU A 81 -3.05 8.80 -16.99
N GLY A 82 -2.78 9.98 -17.55
CA GLY A 82 -2.94 10.25 -18.97
C GLY A 82 -1.70 9.84 -19.74
N TRP A 83 -1.84 9.46 -21.01
CA TRP A 83 -0.68 9.24 -21.88
C TRP A 83 -0.99 9.55 -23.34
N VAL A 84 0.06 9.90 -24.08
CA VAL A 84 0.07 9.93 -25.54
C VAL A 84 1.28 9.15 -26.04
N LYS A 85 1.02 8.21 -26.94
CA LYS A 85 2.05 7.38 -27.55
C LYS A 85 2.77 8.17 -28.64
N PHE A 86 4.09 7.97 -28.72
CA PHE A 86 4.89 8.50 -29.80
C PHE A 86 5.74 7.42 -30.46
N THR A 87 6.13 7.73 -31.69
CA THR A 87 6.98 6.93 -32.56
C THR A 87 8.09 7.82 -33.13
N ILE A 88 9.32 7.32 -33.17
CA ILE A 88 10.47 7.98 -33.82
C ILE A 88 11.03 6.99 -34.84
N LEU A 89 11.14 7.41 -36.09
CA LEU A 89 11.64 6.54 -37.16
C LEU A 89 13.16 6.57 -37.21
N ALA A 90 13.80 5.45 -37.54
CA ALA A 90 15.26 5.39 -37.64
C ALA A 90 15.81 6.24 -38.81
N ASP A 91 15.01 6.43 -39.87
CA ASP A 91 15.32 7.28 -41.03
C ASP A 91 14.89 8.75 -40.86
N GLU A 92 14.06 9.06 -39.85
CA GLU A 92 13.72 10.43 -39.41
C GLU A 92 14.00 10.60 -37.90
N PRO A 93 15.27 10.48 -37.45
CA PRO A 93 15.63 10.37 -36.02
C PRO A 93 15.42 11.66 -35.21
N SER A 94 15.13 12.76 -35.91
CA SER A 94 14.88 14.10 -35.39
C SER A 94 13.39 14.41 -35.23
N ARG A 95 12.50 13.47 -35.59
CA ARG A 95 11.06 13.72 -35.66
C ARG A 95 10.26 12.78 -34.76
N VAL A 96 9.39 13.37 -33.95
CA VAL A 96 8.49 12.65 -33.05
C VAL A 96 7.07 12.63 -33.62
N PHE A 97 6.50 11.45 -33.84
CA PHE A 97 5.14 11.26 -34.31
C PHE A 97 4.24 10.86 -33.15
N TYR A 98 3.35 11.76 -32.71
CA TYR A 98 2.33 11.48 -31.70
C TYR A 98 1.05 10.99 -32.36
N GLN A 99 0.59 9.81 -31.96
CA GLN A 99 -0.69 9.24 -32.42
C GLN A 99 -1.86 9.72 -31.54
N ASP A 100 -3.06 9.85 -32.10
CA ASP A 100 -4.28 9.97 -31.29
C ASP A 100 -4.48 8.67 -30.51
N SER A 101 -4.09 8.69 -29.23
CA SER A 101 -4.05 7.50 -28.38
C SER A 101 -5.44 7.05 -27.94
N ARG A 102 -6.48 7.84 -28.20
CA ARG A 102 -7.88 7.43 -28.04
C ARG A 102 -8.36 6.60 -29.22
N LYS A 103 -7.79 6.82 -30.41
CA LYS A 103 -8.08 6.06 -31.62
C LYS A 103 -7.19 4.83 -31.75
N TYR A 104 -5.89 4.99 -31.49
CA TYR A 104 -4.89 3.93 -31.60
C TYR A 104 -4.34 3.61 -30.22
N LEU A 105 -4.82 2.52 -29.61
CA LEU A 105 -4.32 2.10 -28.31
C LEU A 105 -2.89 1.56 -28.40
N PHE A 106 -2.51 0.89 -29.50
CA PHE A 106 -1.17 0.33 -29.70
C PHE A 106 -0.38 1.09 -30.78
N HIS A 107 0.96 1.08 -30.66
CA HIS A 107 1.85 1.67 -31.67
C HIS A 107 1.73 0.96 -33.02
N TYR A 108 1.51 -0.36 -32.99
CA TYR A 108 1.32 -1.18 -34.18
C TYR A 108 0.18 -0.66 -35.06
N ASP A 109 -1.01 -0.48 -34.48
CA ASP A 109 -2.21 -0.07 -35.23
C ASP A 109 -2.02 1.29 -35.92
N PHE A 110 -1.34 2.21 -35.23
CA PHE A 110 -0.96 3.50 -35.80
C PHE A 110 0.07 3.34 -36.92
N ALA A 111 1.15 2.59 -36.67
CA ALA A 111 2.26 2.46 -37.61
C ALA A 111 1.81 1.85 -38.94
N VAL A 112 1.07 0.74 -38.92
CA VAL A 112 0.64 0.07 -40.16
C VAL A 112 -0.39 0.87 -40.96
N GLN A 113 -1.12 1.80 -40.33
CA GLN A 113 -2.13 2.64 -40.99
C GLN A 113 -1.61 4.00 -41.45
N ARG A 114 -0.53 4.51 -40.85
CA ARG A 114 -0.06 5.90 -41.06
C ARG A 114 1.39 6.05 -41.47
N LEU A 115 2.22 5.04 -41.24
CA LEU A 115 3.64 5.11 -41.53
C LEU A 115 3.95 4.18 -42.72
N PRO A 116 4.20 4.72 -43.92
CA PRO A 116 4.36 3.91 -45.15
C PRO A 116 5.40 2.79 -45.03
N SER A 117 6.47 3.02 -44.27
CA SER A 117 7.54 2.06 -44.01
C SER A 117 7.12 0.77 -43.27
N PHE A 118 5.90 0.73 -42.72
CA PHE A 118 5.35 -0.37 -41.93
C PHE A 118 3.99 -0.88 -42.43
N GLU A 119 3.52 -0.39 -43.58
CA GLU A 119 2.27 -0.85 -44.18
C GLU A 119 2.30 -2.38 -44.39
N ALA A 120 1.19 -3.05 -44.07
CA ALA A 120 1.01 -4.50 -44.21
C ALA A 120 1.97 -5.41 -43.39
N LEU A 121 2.72 -4.89 -42.42
CA LEU A 121 3.46 -5.73 -41.47
C LEU A 121 2.49 -6.46 -40.52
N SER A 122 2.80 -7.71 -40.17
CA SER A 122 2.12 -8.40 -39.07
C SER A 122 2.59 -7.87 -37.71
N PRO A 123 1.83 -8.10 -36.62
CA PRO A 123 2.25 -7.72 -35.26
C PRO A 123 3.61 -8.31 -34.87
N GLU A 124 3.89 -9.55 -35.28
CA GLU A 124 5.16 -10.25 -35.00
C GLU A 124 6.31 -9.56 -35.72
N ARG A 125 6.14 -9.28 -37.02
CA ARG A 125 7.18 -8.63 -37.82
C ARG A 125 7.41 -7.18 -37.39
N PHE A 126 6.36 -6.48 -36.97
CA PHE A 126 6.47 -5.15 -36.39
C PHE A 126 7.26 -5.18 -35.08
N ARG A 127 6.99 -6.16 -34.21
CA ARG A 127 7.74 -6.35 -32.96
C ARG A 127 9.23 -6.58 -33.23
N GLU A 128 9.59 -7.41 -34.21
CA GLU A 128 11.00 -7.67 -34.55
C GLU A 128 11.77 -6.39 -34.93
N VAL A 129 11.12 -5.46 -35.64
CA VAL A 129 11.74 -4.19 -36.07
C VAL A 129 11.59 -3.06 -35.08
N SER A 130 10.88 -3.27 -33.96
CA SER A 130 10.67 -2.27 -32.90
C SER A 130 11.22 -2.68 -31.54
N ALA A 131 11.59 -3.94 -31.31
CA ALA A 131 11.90 -4.46 -29.98
C ALA A 131 13.38 -4.38 -29.58
N HIS A 132 14.30 -4.62 -30.52
CA HIS A 132 15.74 -4.75 -30.24
C HIS A 132 16.54 -3.59 -30.85
N PRO A 133 17.32 -2.83 -30.06
CA PRO A 133 18.08 -1.67 -30.55
C PRO A 133 19.00 -1.99 -31.75
N SER A 134 19.53 -3.21 -31.84
CA SER A 134 20.42 -3.64 -32.94
C SER A 134 19.74 -3.73 -34.31
N ASN A 135 18.42 -3.94 -34.36
CA ASN A 135 17.65 -4.13 -35.60
C ASN A 135 16.48 -3.12 -35.73
N GLN A 136 16.46 -2.08 -34.89
CA GLN A 136 15.33 -1.17 -34.79
C GLN A 136 15.22 -0.27 -36.02
N ARG A 137 14.07 -0.35 -36.70
CA ARG A 137 13.63 0.62 -37.71
C ARG A 137 12.78 1.73 -37.09
N VAL A 138 12.32 1.53 -35.86
CA VAL A 138 11.40 2.41 -35.16
C VAL A 138 11.61 2.33 -33.65
N ILE A 139 11.60 3.48 -32.99
CA ILE A 139 11.66 3.63 -31.54
C ILE A 139 10.27 4.02 -31.04
N LEU A 140 9.81 3.34 -30.00
CA LEU A 140 8.47 3.51 -29.44
C LEU A 140 8.56 4.13 -28.05
N GLY A 141 7.58 4.95 -27.69
CA GLY A 141 7.50 5.51 -26.36
C GLY A 141 6.16 6.16 -26.05
N SER A 142 6.08 6.76 -24.87
CA SER A 142 4.91 7.50 -24.40
C SER A 142 5.33 8.73 -23.61
N VAL A 143 4.60 9.84 -23.80
CA VAL A 143 4.61 10.96 -22.85
C VAL A 143 3.46 10.73 -21.87
N LEU A 144 3.78 10.81 -20.58
CA LEU A 144 2.87 10.50 -19.49
C LEU A 144 2.45 11.77 -18.78
N PHE A 145 1.18 11.84 -18.45
CA PHE A 145 0.57 12.97 -17.78
C PHE A 145 -0.05 12.51 -16.45
N PRO A 146 0.10 13.28 -15.39
CA PRO A 146 -0.51 12.99 -14.10
C PRO A 146 -2.05 13.04 -14.16
N PRO A 147 -2.75 12.42 -13.18
CA PRO A 147 -4.21 12.31 -13.13
C PRO A 147 -4.97 13.63 -12.88
N GLY A 148 -4.29 14.79 -12.87
CA GLY A 148 -4.91 16.09 -12.66
C GLY A 148 -3.97 17.27 -12.97
N ALA A 149 -4.55 18.48 -13.04
CA ALA A 149 -3.82 19.71 -13.35
C ALA A 149 -2.92 20.23 -12.21
N ALA A 150 -2.98 19.63 -11.02
CA ALA A 150 -2.20 20.06 -9.85
C ALA A 150 -0.68 19.84 -9.99
N PHE A 151 -0.25 19.08 -10.99
CA PHE A 151 1.15 18.71 -11.18
C PHE A 151 1.77 19.57 -12.29
N ASN A 152 2.87 20.25 -11.97
CA ASN A 152 3.71 20.94 -12.96
C ASN A 152 4.83 20.01 -13.46
N GLU A 153 4.46 18.81 -13.92
CA GLU A 153 5.42 17.81 -14.38
C GLU A 153 4.80 16.73 -15.28
N TYR A 154 5.61 16.16 -16.16
CA TYR A 154 5.28 15.03 -17.01
C TYR A 154 6.44 14.03 -17.11
N GLY A 155 6.15 12.85 -17.64
CA GLY A 155 7.09 11.74 -17.77
C GLY A 155 7.30 11.37 -19.22
N VAL A 156 8.49 10.87 -19.55
CA VAL A 156 8.79 10.29 -20.87
C VAL A 156 9.25 8.85 -20.66
N GLN A 157 8.62 7.93 -21.39
CA GLN A 157 9.03 6.51 -21.42
C GLN A 157 9.47 6.11 -22.81
N PHE A 158 10.44 5.21 -22.87
CA PHE A 158 10.89 4.53 -24.07
C PHE A 158 10.64 3.03 -23.91
N VAL A 159 10.14 2.37 -24.95
CA VAL A 159 9.75 0.96 -24.95
C VAL A 159 10.72 0.17 -25.84
N GLY A 160 11.33 -0.88 -25.28
CA GLY A 160 12.22 -1.80 -25.98
C GLY A 160 12.48 -3.04 -25.11
N LEU A 161 12.73 -4.20 -25.71
CA LEU A 161 13.00 -5.45 -24.99
C LEU A 161 14.42 -5.53 -24.41
N GLU A 162 15.32 -4.66 -24.86
CA GLU A 162 16.69 -4.54 -24.36
C GLU A 162 16.99 -3.09 -23.94
N PRO A 163 17.82 -2.88 -22.91
CA PRO A 163 18.24 -1.55 -22.50
C PRO A 163 18.88 -0.75 -23.64
N TYR A 164 18.41 0.48 -23.85
CA TYR A 164 19.07 1.43 -24.73
C TYR A 164 20.39 1.92 -24.10
N PRO A 165 21.42 2.22 -24.92
CA PRO A 165 22.58 2.95 -24.43
C PRO A 165 22.17 4.30 -23.82
N ARG A 166 22.76 4.66 -22.68
CA ARG A 166 22.44 5.89 -21.93
C ARG A 166 22.56 7.17 -22.76
N GLU A 167 23.51 7.24 -23.69
CA GLU A 167 23.68 8.37 -24.61
C GLU A 167 22.49 8.48 -25.58
N THR A 168 21.95 7.34 -26.01
CA THR A 168 20.75 7.29 -26.87
C THR A 168 19.52 7.77 -26.10
N ILE A 169 19.31 7.31 -24.86
CA ILE A 169 18.20 7.81 -24.02
C ILE A 169 18.31 9.31 -23.79
N ALA A 170 19.49 9.83 -23.45
CA ALA A 170 19.67 11.26 -23.22
C ALA A 170 19.31 12.10 -24.46
N ARG A 171 19.71 11.66 -25.65
CA ARG A 171 19.36 12.32 -26.92
C ARG A 171 17.86 12.27 -27.20
N LEU A 172 17.25 11.09 -27.08
CA LEU A 172 15.82 10.90 -27.36
C LEU A 172 14.95 11.65 -26.34
N PHE A 173 15.37 11.70 -25.08
CA PHE A 173 14.65 12.41 -24.02
C PHE A 173 14.58 13.90 -24.31
N GLU A 174 15.70 14.54 -24.65
CA GLU A 174 15.70 15.96 -25.01
C GLU A 174 14.91 16.24 -26.30
N LEU A 175 14.97 15.32 -27.28
CA LEU A 175 14.14 15.41 -28.48
C LEU A 175 12.65 15.42 -28.14
N VAL A 176 12.17 14.43 -27.38
CA VAL A 176 10.75 14.34 -27.00
C VAL A 176 10.34 15.52 -26.11
N LYS A 177 11.19 15.93 -25.18
CA LYS A 177 10.95 17.10 -24.33
C LYS A 177 10.79 18.39 -25.15
N SER A 178 11.53 18.53 -26.25
CA SER A 178 11.43 19.71 -27.14
C SER A 178 10.11 19.79 -27.92
N THR A 179 9.37 18.68 -28.02
CA THR A 179 8.10 18.60 -28.74
C THR A 179 6.87 18.59 -27.82
N VAL A 180 7.08 18.69 -26.50
CA VAL A 180 6.00 18.90 -25.51
C VAL A 180 5.87 20.40 -25.20
N ALA A 181 4.79 21.01 -25.67
CA ALA A 181 4.45 22.39 -25.37
C ALA A 181 3.98 22.51 -23.90
N ALA A 182 4.86 23.01 -23.03
CA ALA A 182 4.64 23.17 -21.60
C ALA A 182 5.19 24.52 -21.09
N ALA A 183 4.64 25.01 -19.98
CA ALA A 183 5.14 26.24 -19.34
C ALA A 183 6.56 26.05 -18.75
N PRO A 184 7.38 27.11 -18.60
CA PRO A 184 8.77 26.99 -18.17
C PRO A 184 9.00 26.33 -16.80
N ASN A 185 7.99 26.35 -15.93
CA ASN A 185 8.02 25.72 -14.61
C ASN A 185 7.68 24.22 -14.62
N VAL A 186 7.27 23.66 -15.76
CA VAL A 186 6.90 22.24 -15.89
C VAL A 186 8.15 21.38 -16.03
N LYS A 187 8.29 20.36 -15.18
CA LYS A 187 9.45 19.45 -15.17
C LYS A 187 9.18 18.17 -15.96
N ALA A 188 10.16 17.75 -16.76
CA ALA A 188 10.15 16.46 -17.45
C ALA A 188 10.99 15.44 -16.68
N TYR A 189 10.48 14.23 -16.50
CA TYR A 189 11.20 13.11 -15.89
C TYR A 189 11.37 11.95 -16.87
N TYR A 190 12.53 11.29 -16.83
CA TYR A 190 12.68 10.00 -17.48
C TYR A 190 12.06 8.92 -16.60
N MET A 191 11.04 8.24 -17.12
CA MET A 191 10.32 7.17 -16.42
C MET A 191 10.54 5.83 -17.14
N PRO A 192 11.66 5.12 -16.88
CA PRO A 192 12.01 3.90 -17.61
C PRO A 192 10.92 2.82 -17.48
N THR A 193 10.72 2.02 -18.54
CA THR A 193 9.99 0.75 -18.43
C THR A 193 10.84 -0.28 -17.69
N VAL A 194 10.25 -1.42 -17.33
CA VAL A 194 10.96 -2.47 -16.57
C VAL A 194 12.25 -2.92 -17.25
N GLU A 195 12.18 -3.13 -18.56
CA GLU A 195 13.31 -3.58 -19.37
C GLU A 195 14.46 -2.56 -19.35
N GLN A 196 14.15 -1.29 -19.14
CA GLN A 196 15.10 -0.18 -19.08
C GLN A 196 15.55 0.16 -17.65
N LEU A 197 14.76 -0.21 -16.63
CA LEU A 197 14.89 0.31 -15.26
C LEU A 197 16.26 0.02 -14.65
N LYS A 198 16.71 -1.23 -14.66
CA LYS A 198 17.99 -1.61 -14.04
C LYS A 198 19.19 -0.87 -14.66
N ALA A 199 19.18 -0.70 -15.98
CA ALA A 199 20.22 0.06 -16.67
C ALA A 199 20.12 1.55 -16.35
N ALA A 200 18.90 2.10 -16.32
CA ALA A 200 18.66 3.49 -15.98
C ALA A 200 19.13 3.82 -14.55
N GLU A 201 18.83 2.97 -13.57
CA GLU A 201 19.28 3.12 -12.17
C GLU A 201 20.80 3.06 -12.06
N ALA A 202 21.45 2.13 -12.78
CA ALA A 202 22.91 2.05 -12.81
C ALA A 202 23.57 3.32 -13.38
N ASP A 203 22.91 3.99 -14.34
CA ASP A 203 23.36 5.23 -14.99
C ASP A 203 22.73 6.51 -14.41
N GLN A 204 22.09 6.46 -13.23
CA GLN A 204 21.38 7.60 -12.64
C GLN A 204 22.27 8.85 -12.51
N ALA A 205 23.54 8.69 -12.15
CA ALA A 205 24.50 9.79 -12.03
C ALA A 205 24.80 10.44 -13.40
N TYR A 206 24.86 9.65 -14.47
CA TYR A 206 25.04 10.15 -15.83
C TYR A 206 23.83 10.98 -16.26
N PHE A 207 22.60 10.48 -16.06
CA PHE A 207 21.39 11.22 -16.40
C PHE A 207 21.27 12.53 -15.61
N ALA A 208 21.57 12.51 -14.31
CA ALA A 208 21.59 13.71 -13.48
C ALA A 208 22.58 14.78 -14.02
N SER A 209 23.75 14.36 -14.53
CA SER A 209 24.73 15.28 -15.15
C SER A 209 24.21 15.95 -16.44
N LYS A 210 23.17 15.40 -17.05
CA LYS A 210 22.48 15.94 -18.23
C LYS A 210 21.17 16.65 -17.87
N SER A 211 20.93 16.90 -16.57
CA SER A 211 19.67 17.46 -16.07
C SER A 211 18.44 16.58 -16.35
N ILE A 212 18.64 15.27 -16.50
CA ILE A 212 17.58 14.28 -16.67
C ILE A 212 17.39 13.56 -15.33
N GLN A 213 16.21 13.74 -14.73
CA GLN A 213 15.88 13.10 -13.46
C GLN A 213 15.08 11.83 -13.70
N LEU A 214 15.49 10.73 -13.06
CA LEU A 214 14.75 9.49 -13.05
C LEU A 214 13.54 9.60 -12.12
N SER A 215 12.43 9.01 -12.53
CA SER A 215 11.23 8.85 -11.72
C SER A 215 10.44 7.65 -12.21
N SER A 216 9.27 7.41 -11.64
CA SER A 216 8.32 6.43 -12.13
C SER A 216 6.88 6.98 -12.03
N PRO A 217 5.89 6.37 -12.72
CA PRO A 217 4.50 6.84 -12.66
C PRO A 217 3.91 6.85 -11.24
N GLU A 218 4.41 6.02 -10.33
CA GLU A 218 4.06 5.95 -8.90
C GLU A 218 4.17 7.32 -8.20
N ARG A 219 5.00 8.22 -8.71
CA ARG A 219 5.13 9.60 -8.25
C ARG A 219 3.80 10.37 -8.21
N TRP A 220 2.88 10.06 -9.13
CA TRP A 220 1.61 10.76 -9.27
C TRP A 220 0.42 10.04 -8.64
N PHE A 221 0.66 8.83 -8.12
CA PHE A 221 -0.33 8.10 -7.36
C PHE A 221 -0.10 8.34 -5.87
N LYS A 222 -1.16 8.22 -5.05
CA LYS A 222 -1.08 8.49 -3.61
C LYS A 222 0.12 7.72 -3.03
N PRO A 223 1.09 8.41 -2.40
CA PRO A 223 2.27 7.76 -1.89
C PRO A 223 1.84 6.86 -0.73
N ARG A 224 1.92 5.55 -0.94
CA ARG A 224 1.92 4.58 0.15
C ARG A 224 3.19 4.86 0.95
N THR A 225 3.07 5.29 2.19
CA THR A 225 4.23 5.42 3.10
C THR A 225 4.64 4.04 3.63
N VAL A 226 3.67 3.14 3.72
CA VAL A 226 3.75 1.76 4.17
C VAL A 226 2.71 0.91 3.43
N ASP A 227 3.03 -0.36 3.20
CA ASP A 227 2.05 -1.41 2.88
C ASP A 227 2.04 -2.49 3.97
N CYS A 228 0.87 -2.86 4.47
CA CYS A 228 0.67 -3.96 5.40
C CYS A 228 0.15 -5.18 4.64
N TYR A 229 1.02 -6.17 4.43
CA TYR A 229 0.60 -7.45 3.86
C TYR A 229 -0.11 -8.33 4.90
N SER A 230 0.22 -8.17 6.17
CA SER A 230 -0.46 -8.82 7.30
C SER A 230 -0.55 -7.86 8.48
N TYR A 231 -1.73 -7.74 9.07
CA TYR A 231 -1.95 -6.97 10.30
C TYR A 231 -1.61 -7.81 11.54
N GLY A 232 -1.41 -7.11 12.65
CA GLY A 232 -1.14 -7.72 13.94
C GLY A 232 -0.07 -6.94 14.70
N TRP A 233 0.56 -7.62 15.64
CA TRP A 233 1.61 -7.04 16.47
C TRP A 233 2.72 -8.06 16.77
N ALA A 234 3.91 -7.60 17.17
CA ALA A 234 5.05 -8.45 17.48
C ALA A 234 5.94 -7.78 18.54
N LEU A 235 6.35 -8.55 19.55
CA LEU A 235 7.39 -8.17 20.49
C LEU A 235 8.59 -9.08 20.27
N GLY A 236 9.77 -8.52 20.01
CA GLY A 236 10.97 -9.32 19.75
C GLY A 236 12.20 -8.47 19.51
N ARG A 237 13.37 -9.12 19.45
CA ARG A 237 14.61 -8.41 19.08
C ARG A 237 14.66 -8.23 17.56
N MET A 238 14.95 -7.02 17.10
CA MET A 238 15.03 -6.76 15.67
C MET A 238 16.36 -7.30 15.09
N LYS A 239 16.28 -8.08 14.01
CA LYS A 239 17.44 -8.64 13.30
C LYS A 239 17.41 -8.27 11.84
N PHE A 240 18.47 -7.65 11.33
CA PHE A 240 18.65 -7.47 9.89
C PHE A 240 19.30 -8.73 9.30
N ILE A 241 18.63 -9.39 8.37
CA ILE A 241 19.14 -10.55 7.64
C ILE A 241 18.82 -10.33 6.16
N PRO A 242 19.81 -10.39 5.24
CA PRO A 242 19.54 -10.35 3.80
C PRO A 242 18.60 -11.49 3.38
N GLY A 243 17.71 -11.24 2.41
CA GLY A 243 16.69 -12.19 1.99
C GLY A 243 17.25 -13.56 1.58
N SER A 244 18.43 -13.57 0.96
CA SER A 244 19.17 -14.77 0.55
C SER A 244 19.77 -15.59 1.70
N GLU A 245 19.91 -14.98 2.89
CA GLU A 245 20.54 -15.59 4.07
C GLU A 245 19.54 -16.00 5.15
N ILE A 246 18.24 -15.73 4.98
CA ILE A 246 17.22 -16.03 5.99
C ILE A 246 17.24 -17.51 6.39
N ALA A 247 17.27 -18.43 5.42
CA ALA A 247 17.22 -19.86 5.70
C ALA A 247 18.47 -20.39 6.42
N SER A 248 19.66 -19.89 6.08
CA SER A 248 20.91 -20.28 6.77
C SER A 248 20.99 -19.68 8.18
N SER A 249 20.55 -18.44 8.34
CA SER A 249 20.53 -17.72 9.63
C SER A 249 19.53 -18.31 10.61
N TYR A 250 18.40 -18.84 10.12
CA TYR A 250 17.45 -19.54 10.96
C TYR A 250 18.00 -20.89 11.40
N ALA A 251 18.64 -21.63 10.48
CA ALA A 251 19.24 -22.92 10.77
C ALA A 251 20.34 -22.84 11.83
N ASP A 252 21.26 -21.87 11.74
CA ASP A 252 22.36 -21.70 12.71
C ASP A 252 21.98 -20.92 13.99
N GLY A 253 20.72 -20.49 14.12
CA GLY A 253 20.17 -19.83 15.30
C GLY A 253 20.48 -18.33 15.44
N ARG A 254 21.05 -17.70 14.41
CA ARG A 254 21.20 -16.22 14.33
C ARG A 254 19.87 -15.50 14.18
N LEU A 255 18.87 -16.15 13.58
CA LEU A 255 17.47 -15.75 13.49
C LEU A 255 16.61 -16.78 14.24
N ARG A 256 15.67 -16.32 15.06
CA ARG A 256 14.85 -17.19 15.92
C ARG A 256 13.35 -16.89 15.79
N PRO A 257 12.46 -17.81 16.18
CA PRO A 257 11.01 -17.60 16.21
C PRO A 257 10.54 -16.33 16.92
N GLU A 258 11.25 -15.92 17.97
CA GLU A 258 10.94 -14.74 18.79
C GLU A 258 11.46 -13.41 18.22
N ASP A 259 12.23 -13.42 17.14
CA ASP A 259 12.83 -12.21 16.56
C ASP A 259 11.85 -11.48 15.62
N VAL A 260 12.05 -10.17 15.47
CA VAL A 260 11.43 -9.36 14.41
C VAL A 260 12.42 -9.22 13.26
N LEU A 261 12.11 -9.82 12.12
CA LEU A 261 12.98 -9.83 10.94
C LEU A 261 12.87 -8.52 10.17
N LEU A 262 14.00 -7.86 9.93
CA LEU A 262 14.17 -6.81 8.93
C LEU A 262 14.96 -7.39 7.74
N THR A 263 14.44 -7.30 6.53
CA THR A 263 15.09 -7.86 5.32
C THR A 263 15.06 -6.89 4.14
N ASP A 264 16.04 -7.00 3.25
CA ASP A 264 16.09 -6.26 1.97
C ASP A 264 15.14 -6.82 0.91
N GLY A 265 14.68 -8.05 1.08
CA GLY A 265 13.65 -8.68 0.25
C GLY A 265 13.13 -9.97 0.89
N VAL A 266 11.94 -10.37 0.47
CA VAL A 266 11.27 -11.57 0.99
C VAL A 266 11.45 -12.71 -0.01
N PRO A 267 12.18 -13.79 0.35
CA PRO A 267 12.30 -14.97 -0.49
C PRO A 267 10.96 -15.71 -0.59
N ALA A 268 10.91 -16.76 -1.42
CA ALA A 268 9.70 -17.54 -1.66
C ALA A 268 9.08 -18.14 -0.38
N GLU A 269 9.91 -18.41 0.63
CA GLU A 269 9.52 -18.94 1.93
C GLU A 269 10.32 -18.26 3.04
N VAL A 270 9.65 -17.92 4.13
CA VAL A 270 10.26 -17.37 5.35
C VAL A 270 9.85 -18.26 6.52
N PRO A 271 10.79 -18.72 7.36
CA PRO A 271 10.46 -19.50 8.55
C PRO A 271 9.65 -18.65 9.54
N PHE A 272 9.00 -19.30 10.51
CA PHE A 272 8.22 -18.59 11.50
C PHE A 272 9.10 -17.61 12.30
N VAL A 273 8.68 -16.34 12.37
CA VAL A 273 9.28 -15.26 13.15
C VAL A 273 8.18 -14.40 13.76
N ALA A 274 8.48 -13.61 14.80
CA ALA A 274 7.48 -12.84 15.53
C ALA A 274 6.87 -11.71 14.68
N GLY A 275 7.65 -11.11 13.77
CA GLY A 275 7.24 -10.03 12.87
C GLY A 275 8.16 -9.92 11.66
N ILE A 276 7.65 -9.39 10.53
CA ILE A 276 8.41 -9.24 9.28
C ILE A 276 8.32 -7.78 8.79
N VAL A 277 9.48 -7.17 8.54
CA VAL A 277 9.65 -5.85 7.95
C VAL A 277 10.53 -5.99 6.71
N THR A 278 10.03 -5.61 5.54
CA THR A 278 10.78 -5.67 4.27
C THR A 278 11.07 -4.27 3.72
N LEU A 279 12.21 -4.15 3.03
CA LEU A 279 12.63 -2.93 2.32
C LEU A 279 12.37 -3.01 0.81
N ALA A 280 11.92 -4.16 0.31
CA ALA A 280 11.41 -4.35 -1.05
C ALA A 280 9.93 -4.76 -1.01
N PRO A 281 9.14 -4.36 -2.02
CA PRO A 281 7.72 -4.72 -2.09
C PRO A 281 7.53 -6.24 -2.20
N SER A 282 6.44 -6.71 -1.61
CA SER A 282 5.90 -8.07 -1.80
C SER A 282 4.46 -7.97 -2.31
N THR A 283 3.81 -9.12 -2.53
CA THR A 283 2.41 -9.15 -2.97
C THR A 283 1.51 -9.51 -1.79
N PRO A 284 0.31 -8.90 -1.66
CA PRO A 284 -0.63 -9.22 -0.59
C PRO A 284 -1.04 -10.69 -0.54
N ASN A 285 -0.87 -11.45 -1.62
CA ASN A 285 -1.23 -12.87 -1.69
C ASN A 285 0.00 -13.78 -1.86
N SER A 286 1.19 -13.29 -1.50
CA SER A 286 2.39 -14.14 -1.40
C SER A 286 2.18 -15.22 -0.34
N HIS A 287 2.89 -16.35 -0.47
CA HIS A 287 2.83 -17.41 0.56
C HIS A 287 3.22 -16.85 1.92
N VAL A 288 4.23 -15.99 1.98
CA VAL A 288 4.66 -15.32 3.22
C VAL A 288 3.55 -14.45 3.80
N ALA A 289 2.82 -13.68 2.98
CA ALA A 289 1.67 -12.88 3.45
C ALA A 289 0.52 -13.74 3.98
N ILE A 290 0.19 -14.84 3.29
CA ILE A 290 -0.87 -15.77 3.71
C ILE A 290 -0.51 -16.45 5.03
N LEU A 291 0.75 -16.91 5.16
CA LEU A 291 1.29 -17.48 6.39
C LEU A 291 1.25 -16.45 7.53
N ALA A 292 1.77 -15.25 7.29
CA ALA A 292 1.79 -14.17 8.27
C ALA A 292 0.38 -13.84 8.80
N ARG A 293 -0.63 -13.75 7.93
CA ARG A 293 -2.03 -13.53 8.32
C ARG A 293 -2.58 -14.67 9.17
N SER A 294 -2.30 -15.90 8.77
CA SER A 294 -2.76 -17.09 9.48
C SER A 294 -2.17 -17.19 10.89
N TYR A 295 -0.97 -16.64 11.09
CA TYR A 295 -0.29 -16.59 12.39
C TYR A 295 -0.55 -15.32 13.19
N GLY A 296 -1.22 -14.31 12.62
CA GLY A 296 -1.30 -12.98 13.23
C GLY A 296 0.08 -12.32 13.43
N VAL A 297 1.01 -12.65 12.54
CA VAL A 297 2.35 -12.06 12.45
C VAL A 297 2.24 -10.80 11.57
N PRO A 298 2.63 -9.62 12.08
CA PRO A 298 2.62 -8.40 11.27
C PRO A 298 3.68 -8.52 10.16
N PHE A 299 3.29 -8.23 8.93
CA PHE A 299 4.17 -8.22 7.76
C PHE A 299 4.01 -6.92 6.98
N VAL A 300 5.06 -6.11 6.94
CA VAL A 300 5.01 -4.72 6.48
C VAL A 300 6.14 -4.40 5.51
N TYR A 301 5.85 -3.58 4.50
CA TYR A 301 6.82 -2.97 3.60
C TYR A 301 6.94 -1.48 3.90
N LEU A 302 8.17 -1.03 4.19
CA LEU A 302 8.47 0.38 4.43
C LEU A 302 8.83 1.05 3.10
N VAL A 303 8.02 2.01 2.65
CA VAL A 303 8.24 2.70 1.37
C VAL A 303 9.18 3.90 1.55
N GLU A 304 8.99 4.67 2.62
CA GLU A 304 9.69 5.95 2.82
C GLU A 304 11.16 5.77 3.25
N PRO A 305 12.13 6.37 2.54
CA PRO A 305 13.56 6.27 2.89
C PRO A 305 13.89 6.70 4.33
N GLY A 306 13.28 7.79 4.81
CA GLY A 306 13.50 8.29 6.17
C GLY A 306 13.07 7.28 7.25
N GLU A 307 11.93 6.60 7.04
CA GLU A 307 11.47 5.53 7.92
C GLU A 307 12.37 4.28 7.84
N ARG A 308 12.88 3.94 6.65
CA ARG A 308 13.86 2.85 6.50
C ARG A 308 15.12 3.14 7.32
N ASP A 309 15.65 4.36 7.26
CA ASP A 309 16.81 4.77 8.05
C ASP A 309 16.53 4.77 9.56
N ARG A 310 15.33 5.20 9.97
CA ARG A 310 14.89 5.14 11.37
C ARG A 310 14.85 3.70 11.87
N VAL A 311 14.23 2.79 11.12
CA VAL A 311 14.08 1.38 11.50
C VAL A 311 15.43 0.65 11.50
N ARG A 312 16.35 0.98 10.59
CA ARG A 312 17.72 0.43 10.62
C ARG A 312 18.46 0.72 11.94
N ARG A 313 18.19 1.85 12.59
CA ARG A 313 18.77 2.19 13.92
C ARG A 313 18.20 1.37 15.09
N LEU A 314 17.14 0.59 14.85
CA LEU A 314 16.52 -0.29 15.84
C LEU A 314 17.04 -1.73 15.76
N VAL A 315 17.85 -2.05 14.75
CA VAL A 315 18.49 -3.37 14.63
C VAL A 315 19.30 -3.67 15.89
N GLY A 316 19.08 -4.86 16.44
CA GLY A 316 19.70 -5.32 17.67
C GLY A 316 18.94 -4.94 18.93
N LYS A 317 17.92 -4.08 18.89
CA LYS A 317 17.11 -3.69 20.05
C LYS A 317 15.85 -4.55 20.18
N GLU A 318 15.32 -4.66 21.39
CA GLU A 318 13.95 -5.13 21.62
C GLU A 318 12.95 -4.11 21.09
N VAL A 319 12.08 -4.55 20.17
CA VAL A 319 11.11 -3.68 19.51
C VAL A 319 9.70 -4.23 19.63
N MET A 320 8.76 -3.31 19.59
CA MET A 320 7.36 -3.61 19.27
C MET A 320 7.06 -3.18 17.84
N LEU A 321 6.52 -4.10 17.04
CA LEU A 321 5.94 -3.81 15.74
C LEU A 321 4.43 -3.96 15.84
N ARG A 322 3.69 -2.95 15.39
CA ARG A 322 2.24 -2.99 15.20
C ARG A 322 1.92 -2.63 13.76
N ALA A 323 1.09 -3.45 13.11
CA ALA A 323 0.56 -3.24 11.77
C ALA A 323 -0.96 -3.27 11.82
N GLY A 324 -1.62 -2.24 11.30
CA GLY A 324 -3.08 -2.15 11.27
C GLY A 324 -3.57 -1.26 10.14
N SER A 325 -4.84 -0.89 10.20
CA SER A 325 -5.44 0.07 9.27
C SER A 325 -6.25 1.11 10.03
N ARG A 326 -6.09 2.39 9.65
CA ARG A 326 -6.85 3.54 10.15
C ARG A 326 -7.46 4.27 8.96
N GLU A 327 -8.78 4.45 8.97
CA GLU A 327 -9.54 5.10 7.88
C GLU A 327 -9.31 4.45 6.50
N GLY A 328 -9.12 3.13 6.46
CA GLY A 328 -8.90 2.37 5.22
C GLY A 328 -7.49 2.50 4.63
N ARG A 329 -6.52 2.97 5.43
CA ARG A 329 -5.10 3.04 5.06
C ARG A 329 -4.25 2.28 6.07
N ASP A 330 -3.19 1.67 5.57
CA ASP A 330 -2.22 0.94 6.39
C ASP A 330 -1.47 1.88 7.35
N GLU A 331 -1.33 1.44 8.59
CA GLU A 331 -0.58 2.12 9.65
C GLU A 331 0.41 1.15 10.27
N VAL A 332 1.65 1.59 10.43
CA VAL A 332 2.70 0.83 11.14
C VAL A 332 3.30 1.68 12.25
N LYS A 333 3.48 1.04 13.40
CA LYS A 333 4.16 1.60 14.55
C LYS A 333 5.29 0.67 14.95
N LEU A 334 6.50 1.22 15.03
CA LEU A 334 7.70 0.47 15.40
C LEU A 334 8.47 1.22 16.49
N LEU A 335 8.42 0.68 17.70
CA LEU A 335 8.89 1.30 18.94
C LEU A 335 10.11 0.56 19.49
N ASP A 336 11.06 1.33 20.02
CA ASP A 336 12.17 0.81 20.83
C ASP A 336 11.68 0.55 22.25
N LEU A 337 11.77 -0.68 22.72
CA LEU A 337 11.35 -1.10 24.06
C LEU A 337 12.48 -1.71 24.89
N GLU A 338 13.74 -1.55 24.47
CA GLU A 338 14.88 -2.07 25.22
C GLU A 338 14.89 -1.48 26.65
N GLY A 339 14.74 -2.34 27.65
CA GLY A 339 14.70 -1.93 29.07
C GLY A 339 13.43 -1.19 29.50
N VAL A 340 12.38 -1.15 28.67
CA VAL A 340 11.12 -0.42 28.96
C VAL A 340 10.07 -1.30 29.64
N LEU A 341 9.95 -2.57 29.22
CA LEU A 341 8.95 -3.49 29.73
C LEU A 341 9.46 -4.31 30.92
N GLU A 342 8.70 -4.30 32.02
CA GLU A 342 8.94 -5.20 33.15
C GLU A 342 8.79 -6.68 32.73
N PRO A 343 9.60 -7.61 33.26
CA PRO A 343 9.57 -9.02 32.85
C PRO A 343 8.20 -9.69 32.97
N ALA A 344 7.43 -9.37 34.01
CA ALA A 344 6.08 -9.91 34.22
C ALA A 344 5.09 -9.42 33.14
N MET A 345 5.15 -8.13 32.80
CA MET A 345 4.31 -7.51 31.76
C MET A 345 4.63 -8.10 30.39
N LYS A 346 5.92 -8.28 30.10
CA LYS A 346 6.39 -8.94 28.89
C LYS A 346 5.87 -10.37 28.78
N ALA A 347 5.90 -11.13 29.86
CA ALA A 347 5.36 -12.49 29.89
C ALA A 347 3.84 -12.50 29.65
N GLU A 348 3.09 -11.57 30.23
CA GLU A 348 1.65 -11.43 29.99
C GLU A 348 1.33 -11.10 28.52
N LEU A 349 2.07 -10.16 27.93
CA LEU A 349 1.95 -9.83 26.51
C LEU A 349 2.23 -11.05 25.63
N LEU A 350 3.37 -11.72 25.83
CA LEU A 350 3.75 -12.90 25.04
C LEU A 350 2.76 -14.07 25.22
N ALA A 351 2.08 -14.18 26.37
CA ALA A 351 1.02 -15.16 26.57
C ALA A 351 -0.16 -14.96 25.61
N LEU A 352 -0.43 -13.72 25.17
CA LEU A 352 -1.46 -13.42 24.16
C LEU A 352 -1.08 -13.90 22.76
N LYS A 353 0.19 -14.25 22.51
CA LYS A 353 0.67 -14.83 21.23
C LYS A 353 0.64 -16.36 21.21
N GLN A 354 0.28 -17.01 22.32
CA GLN A 354 0.19 -18.46 22.34
C GLN A 354 -0.89 -18.95 21.38
N PRO A 355 -0.56 -19.83 20.41
CA PRO A 355 -1.53 -20.32 19.46
C PRO A 355 -2.62 -21.09 20.18
N ALA A 356 -3.89 -20.79 19.87
CA ALA A 356 -4.98 -21.60 20.39
C ALA A 356 -4.88 -23.02 19.84
N ARG A 357 -5.25 -24.02 20.66
CA ARG A 357 -5.27 -25.44 20.25
C ARG A 357 -6.03 -25.60 18.93
N ILE A 358 -5.42 -26.31 17.99
CA ILE A 358 -6.06 -26.71 16.73
C ILE A 358 -6.90 -27.95 17.03
N GLU A 359 -8.18 -27.88 16.68
CA GLU A 359 -9.03 -29.06 16.61
C GLU A 359 -8.86 -29.66 15.22
N ILE A 360 -8.30 -30.86 15.14
CA ILE A 360 -8.18 -31.62 13.91
C ILE A 360 -9.22 -32.75 13.90
N THR A 361 -9.77 -33.04 12.73
CA THR A 361 -10.50 -34.29 12.52
C THR A 361 -9.45 -35.36 12.15
N PRO A 362 -9.25 -36.40 12.97
CA PRO A 362 -8.28 -37.45 12.66
C PRO A 362 -8.56 -38.09 11.32
N LYS A 363 -7.50 -38.46 10.60
CA LYS A 363 -7.64 -39.21 9.35
C LYS A 363 -8.36 -40.54 9.57
N ALA A 364 -9.15 -40.96 8.60
CA ALA A 364 -9.85 -42.23 8.58
C ALA A 364 -9.68 -42.89 7.21
N ARG A 365 -9.85 -44.22 7.15
CA ARG A 365 -9.87 -44.94 5.87
C ARG A 365 -11.19 -44.68 5.15
N TYR A 366 -11.12 -44.44 3.85
CA TYR A 366 -12.30 -44.28 2.99
C TYR A 366 -12.87 -45.64 2.54
N GLY A 367 -12.00 -46.64 2.34
CA GLY A 367 -12.37 -47.95 1.80
C GLY A 367 -12.25 -48.07 0.29
N ALA A 368 -11.77 -47.01 -0.38
CA ALA A 368 -11.45 -47.00 -1.80
C ALA A 368 -10.27 -46.04 -2.07
N LEU A 369 -9.55 -46.28 -3.16
CA LEU A 369 -8.36 -45.48 -3.48
C LEU A 369 -8.70 -44.03 -3.86
N SER A 370 -9.79 -43.83 -4.60
CA SER A 370 -10.14 -42.50 -5.12
C SER A 370 -11.65 -42.26 -5.21
N ALA A 371 -12.04 -40.98 -5.20
CA ALA A 371 -13.40 -40.52 -5.45
C ALA A 371 -13.42 -39.25 -6.34
N PRO A 372 -14.49 -39.02 -7.13
CA PRO A 372 -14.64 -37.76 -7.87
C PRO A 372 -14.89 -36.59 -6.91
N THR A 373 -14.21 -35.45 -7.11
CA THR A 373 -14.25 -34.33 -6.15
C THR A 373 -15.62 -33.67 -6.03
N GLN A 374 -16.45 -33.72 -7.07
CA GLN A 374 -17.78 -33.09 -7.09
C GLN A 374 -18.72 -33.59 -5.97
N ASN A 375 -18.48 -34.80 -5.47
CA ASN A 375 -19.26 -35.42 -4.40
C ASN A 375 -18.72 -35.09 -3.00
N LEU A 376 -17.54 -34.47 -2.89
CA LEU A 376 -16.86 -34.25 -1.61
C LEU A 376 -17.38 -33.02 -0.88
N THR A 377 -17.56 -33.16 0.42
CA THR A 377 -18.05 -32.13 1.34
C THR A 377 -17.02 -31.90 2.45
N PRO A 378 -17.16 -30.83 3.27
CA PRO A 378 -16.25 -30.60 4.39
C PRO A 378 -16.13 -31.78 5.39
N SER A 379 -17.14 -32.65 5.52
CA SER A 379 -17.02 -33.85 6.36
C SER A 379 -16.04 -34.90 5.80
N ASP A 380 -15.73 -34.84 4.51
CA ASP A 380 -14.84 -35.78 3.83
C ASP A 380 -13.35 -35.38 3.97
N ILE A 381 -13.04 -34.26 4.65
CA ILE A 381 -11.67 -33.86 5.01
C ILE A 381 -10.94 -34.99 5.73
N ARG A 382 -11.66 -35.78 6.54
CA ARG A 382 -11.10 -36.93 7.26
C ARG A 382 -10.57 -38.06 6.35
N TYR A 383 -10.95 -38.06 5.07
CA TYR A 383 -10.56 -39.08 4.09
C TYR A 383 -9.64 -38.54 3.00
N PHE A 384 -9.84 -37.29 2.59
CA PHE A 384 -9.21 -36.69 1.41
C PHE A 384 -8.47 -35.37 1.70
N GLY A 385 -8.49 -34.89 2.94
CA GLY A 385 -7.89 -33.61 3.33
C GLY A 385 -8.65 -32.36 2.87
N GLY A 386 -8.18 -31.19 3.33
CA GLY A 386 -8.82 -29.88 3.17
C GLY A 386 -9.01 -29.46 1.72
N LYS A 387 -7.92 -29.39 0.94
CA LYS A 387 -7.96 -28.93 -0.46
C LYS A 387 -8.90 -29.77 -1.32
N ALA A 388 -8.81 -31.10 -1.26
CA ALA A 388 -9.64 -31.97 -2.08
C ALA A 388 -11.14 -31.87 -1.71
N ALA A 389 -11.45 -31.81 -0.42
CA ALA A 389 -12.82 -31.63 0.06
C ALA A 389 -13.40 -30.26 -0.33
N ASN A 390 -12.62 -29.19 -0.13
CA ASN A 390 -13.02 -27.82 -0.50
C ASN A 390 -13.14 -27.64 -2.02
N PHE A 391 -12.38 -28.41 -2.81
CA PHE A 391 -12.53 -28.42 -4.27
C PHE A 391 -13.91 -28.92 -4.72
N GLY A 392 -14.57 -29.77 -3.92
CA GLY A 392 -15.96 -30.17 -4.16
C GLY A 392 -16.95 -28.99 -4.15
N LEU A 393 -16.68 -27.96 -3.33
CA LEU A 393 -17.47 -26.71 -3.35
C LEU A 393 -17.38 -26.02 -4.72
N LEU A 394 -16.16 -25.89 -5.26
CA LEU A 394 -15.95 -25.29 -6.59
C LEU A 394 -16.68 -26.07 -7.68
N ARG A 395 -16.51 -27.40 -7.69
CA ARG A 395 -17.15 -28.28 -8.70
C ARG A 395 -18.67 -28.18 -8.68
N ARG A 396 -19.30 -28.06 -7.51
CA ARG A 396 -20.75 -27.92 -7.40
C ARG A 396 -21.26 -26.53 -7.77
N THR A 397 -20.50 -25.48 -7.45
CA THR A 397 -20.96 -24.09 -7.63
C THR A 397 -20.64 -23.54 -9.02
N ILE A 398 -19.49 -23.88 -9.59
CA ILE A 398 -18.98 -23.34 -10.86
C ILE A 398 -18.37 -24.45 -11.73
N PRO A 399 -19.16 -25.46 -12.15
CA PRO A 399 -18.64 -26.63 -12.86
C PRO A 399 -17.93 -26.29 -14.19
N GLU A 400 -18.35 -25.23 -14.88
CA GLU A 400 -17.73 -24.84 -16.16
C GLU A 400 -16.42 -24.04 -16.00
N HIS A 401 -16.16 -23.55 -14.78
CA HIS A 401 -15.02 -22.71 -14.42
C HIS A 401 -14.13 -23.35 -13.35
N SER A 402 -14.21 -24.67 -13.19
CA SER A 402 -13.32 -25.45 -12.34
C SER A 402 -12.96 -26.76 -13.05
N PRO A 403 -11.70 -27.22 -13.00
CA PRO A 403 -11.31 -28.40 -13.74
C PRO A 403 -11.91 -29.67 -13.12
N GLU A 404 -12.20 -30.67 -13.95
CA GLU A 404 -12.53 -32.01 -13.45
C GLU A 404 -11.36 -32.59 -12.66
N ALA A 405 -11.67 -33.22 -11.55
CA ALA A 405 -10.67 -33.71 -10.61
C ALA A 405 -11.17 -34.94 -9.84
N ILE A 406 -10.21 -35.76 -9.40
CA ILE A 406 -10.41 -36.82 -8.43
C ILE A 406 -9.60 -36.53 -7.17
N ALA A 407 -9.97 -37.17 -6.07
CA ALA A 407 -9.19 -37.19 -4.84
C ALA A 407 -8.70 -38.60 -4.57
N ILE A 408 -7.41 -38.79 -4.29
CA ILE A 408 -6.84 -40.03 -3.78
C ILE A 408 -6.86 -39.97 -2.25
N SER A 409 -7.42 -41.00 -1.61
CA SER A 409 -7.68 -41.04 -0.16
C SER A 409 -6.41 -41.28 0.66
N PHE A 410 -6.51 -41.08 1.98
CA PHE A 410 -5.45 -41.46 2.94
C PHE A 410 -5.16 -42.96 2.97
N ASP A 411 -5.98 -43.81 2.35
CA ASP A 411 -5.76 -45.25 2.28
C ASP A 411 -4.41 -45.55 1.62
N LEU A 412 -4.08 -44.86 0.51
CA LEU A 412 -2.79 -45.02 -0.18
C LEU A 412 -1.62 -44.56 0.69
N TRP A 413 -1.80 -43.45 1.42
CA TRP A 413 -0.77 -42.91 2.31
C TRP A 413 -0.45 -43.88 3.43
N ASP A 414 -1.48 -44.42 4.10
CA ASP A 414 -1.30 -45.36 5.19
C ASP A 414 -0.71 -46.70 4.73
N ASP A 415 -1.16 -47.22 3.57
CA ASP A 415 -0.57 -48.43 2.99
C ASP A 415 0.88 -48.22 2.54
N PHE A 416 1.20 -47.04 2.00
CA PHE A 416 2.57 -46.69 1.65
C PHE A 416 3.47 -46.60 2.89
N LEU A 417 3.01 -46.02 3.99
CA LEU A 417 3.80 -45.92 5.22
C LEU A 417 3.97 -47.25 5.97
N THR A 418 3.06 -48.21 5.78
CA THR A 418 3.13 -49.53 6.43
C THR A 418 3.98 -50.55 5.68
N GLN A 419 4.48 -50.19 4.49
CA GLN A 419 5.40 -51.05 3.74
C GLN A 419 6.68 -51.34 4.55
N THR A 420 7.17 -52.57 4.46
CA THR A 420 8.45 -52.97 5.07
C THR A 420 9.61 -52.56 4.16
N LEU A 421 10.58 -51.81 4.70
CA LEU A 421 11.78 -51.40 3.99
C LEU A 421 12.86 -52.50 4.06
N PRO A 422 13.95 -52.41 3.25
CA PRO A 422 15.06 -53.34 3.33
C PRO A 422 15.72 -53.46 4.72
N SER A 423 15.51 -52.49 5.62
CA SER A 423 15.96 -52.54 7.02
C SER A 423 15.16 -53.52 7.90
N GLY A 424 14.04 -54.07 7.41
CA GLY A 424 13.14 -54.95 8.16
C GLY A 424 12.13 -54.20 9.04
N LYS A 425 12.18 -52.87 9.11
CA LYS A 425 11.18 -52.01 9.76
C LYS A 425 10.18 -51.47 8.75
N THR A 426 9.01 -51.03 9.21
CA THR A 426 8.11 -50.28 8.34
C THR A 426 8.68 -48.89 8.04
N LEU A 427 8.27 -48.29 6.92
CA LEU A 427 8.63 -46.91 6.61
C LEU A 427 8.20 -45.95 7.73
N ARG A 428 7.02 -46.18 8.34
CA ARG A 428 6.54 -45.42 9.50
C ARG A 428 7.50 -45.52 10.69
N ASP A 429 7.91 -46.72 11.08
CA ASP A 429 8.80 -46.91 12.23
C ASP A 429 10.17 -46.23 12.03
N GLU A 430 10.68 -46.20 10.80
CA GLU A 430 11.93 -45.52 10.45
C GLU A 430 11.81 -43.99 10.54
N ILE A 431 10.64 -43.45 10.18
CA ILE A 431 10.35 -42.02 10.30
C ILE A 431 10.17 -41.64 11.79
N ASP A 432 9.36 -42.40 12.53
CA ASP A 432 9.08 -42.14 13.95
C ASP A 432 10.36 -42.19 14.78
N ALA A 433 11.25 -43.17 14.53
CA ALA A 433 12.54 -43.28 15.20
C ALA A 433 13.44 -42.05 15.01
N ARG A 434 13.27 -41.29 13.92
CA ARG A 434 14.03 -40.06 13.63
C ARG A 434 13.38 -38.80 14.18
N LEU A 435 12.05 -38.75 14.27
CA LEU A 435 11.32 -37.50 14.50
C LEU A 435 10.63 -37.37 15.87
N THR A 436 10.22 -38.47 16.53
CA THR A 436 9.41 -38.41 17.77
C THR A 436 10.12 -37.76 18.97
N GLY A 437 11.46 -37.70 18.95
CA GLY A 437 12.26 -37.11 20.02
C GLY A 437 12.23 -35.57 20.10
N TYR A 438 11.85 -34.88 19.02
CA TYR A 438 11.90 -33.42 18.97
C TYR A 438 10.77 -32.76 19.77
N ARG A 439 11.05 -31.57 20.31
CA ARG A 439 10.09 -30.69 21.01
C ARG A 439 10.31 -29.25 20.54
N TYR A 440 9.26 -28.44 20.52
CA TYR A 440 9.37 -27.05 20.08
C TYR A 440 9.82 -26.12 21.22
N PRO A 441 10.76 -25.18 20.99
CA PRO A 441 11.61 -25.07 19.80
C PRO A 441 12.71 -26.16 19.80
N PRO A 442 12.99 -26.82 18.66
CA PRO A 442 13.99 -27.87 18.59
C PRO A 442 15.40 -27.32 18.33
N ASP A 443 16.40 -28.21 18.33
CA ASP A 443 17.64 -27.97 17.57
C ASP A 443 17.32 -28.02 16.06
N PHE A 444 17.26 -26.84 15.44
CA PHE A 444 16.85 -26.70 14.04
C PHE A 444 17.82 -27.38 13.07
N LEU A 445 19.13 -27.42 13.35
CA LEU A 445 20.10 -28.12 12.50
C LEU A 445 19.88 -29.63 12.55
N ALA A 446 19.67 -30.17 13.75
CA ALA A 446 19.41 -31.60 13.93
C ALA A 446 18.11 -32.04 13.22
N VAL A 447 17.04 -31.23 13.36
CA VAL A 447 15.76 -31.46 12.67
C VAL A 447 15.96 -31.44 11.16
N ARG A 448 16.64 -30.42 10.61
CA ARG A 448 16.87 -30.30 9.17
C ARG A 448 17.62 -31.51 8.61
N ALA A 449 18.66 -31.97 9.28
CA ALA A 449 19.39 -33.18 8.88
C ALA A 449 18.46 -34.42 8.87
N SER A 450 17.68 -34.60 9.94
CA SER A 450 16.74 -35.73 10.07
C SER A 450 15.66 -35.72 8.97
N LEU A 451 15.15 -34.54 8.61
CA LEU A 451 14.13 -34.40 7.56
C LEU A 451 14.68 -34.64 6.15
N VAL A 452 15.98 -34.39 5.90
CA VAL A 452 16.63 -34.79 4.65
C VAL A 452 16.64 -36.32 4.53
N GLU A 453 17.04 -37.03 5.59
CA GLU A 453 17.01 -38.49 5.60
C GLU A 453 15.62 -39.07 5.39
N VAL A 454 14.59 -38.51 6.06
CA VAL A 454 13.19 -38.94 5.90
C VAL A 454 12.71 -38.76 4.47
N ARG A 455 13.00 -37.62 3.83
CA ARG A 455 12.62 -37.39 2.43
C ARG A 455 13.35 -38.32 1.47
N ASP A 456 14.62 -38.65 1.76
CA ASP A 456 15.38 -39.63 0.99
C ASP A 456 14.83 -41.06 1.16
N LEU A 457 14.36 -41.45 2.36
CA LEU A 457 13.65 -42.72 2.56
C LEU A 457 12.42 -42.82 1.66
N ILE A 458 11.60 -41.76 1.61
CA ILE A 458 10.35 -41.74 0.83
C ILE A 458 10.62 -41.75 -0.68
N THR A 459 11.63 -40.99 -1.15
CA THR A 459 11.85 -40.75 -2.59
C THR A 459 12.85 -41.70 -3.22
N ARG A 460 13.80 -42.27 -2.46
CA ARG A 460 14.88 -43.11 -2.99
C ARG A 460 14.80 -44.56 -2.53
N VAL A 461 14.22 -44.85 -1.36
CA VAL A 461 14.18 -46.22 -0.80
C VAL A 461 12.81 -46.86 -0.98
N ALA A 462 11.75 -46.23 -0.50
CA ALA A 462 10.38 -46.73 -0.58
C ALA A 462 9.90 -46.88 -2.04
N ARG A 463 9.05 -47.87 -2.31
CA ARG A 463 8.49 -48.13 -3.65
C ARG A 463 7.03 -48.57 -3.53
N PHE A 464 6.17 -48.08 -4.41
CA PHE A 464 4.82 -48.63 -4.53
C PHE A 464 4.87 -50.10 -4.94
N THR A 465 4.10 -50.94 -4.24
CA THR A 465 3.94 -52.36 -4.60
C THR A 465 3.25 -52.50 -5.97
N PRO A 466 3.38 -53.65 -6.65
CA PRO A 466 2.67 -53.88 -7.92
C PRO A 466 1.16 -53.64 -7.83
N GLU A 467 0.53 -54.01 -6.71
CA GLU A 467 -0.89 -53.81 -6.45
C GLU A 467 -1.23 -52.33 -6.31
N GLN A 468 -0.41 -51.57 -5.56
CA GLN A 468 -0.58 -50.11 -5.42
C GLN A 468 -0.41 -49.41 -6.77
N ARG A 469 0.61 -49.78 -7.56
CA ARG A 469 0.85 -49.23 -8.89
C ARG A 469 -0.35 -49.44 -9.81
N ASN A 470 -0.86 -50.67 -9.87
CA ASN A 470 -2.04 -50.99 -10.67
C ASN A 470 -3.28 -50.21 -10.20
N ALA A 471 -3.50 -50.11 -8.89
CA ALA A 471 -4.63 -49.36 -8.34
C ALA A 471 -4.55 -47.85 -8.70
N ILE A 472 -3.35 -47.26 -8.61
CA ILE A 472 -3.10 -45.87 -9.04
C ILE A 472 -3.40 -45.70 -10.53
N ILE A 473 -2.88 -46.58 -11.40
CA ILE A 473 -3.14 -46.53 -12.85
C ILE A 473 -4.64 -46.62 -13.14
N VAL A 474 -5.36 -47.52 -12.47
CA VAL A 474 -6.82 -47.66 -12.61
C VAL A 474 -7.55 -46.39 -12.18
N ALA A 475 -7.17 -45.77 -11.06
CA ALA A 475 -7.76 -44.51 -10.60
C ALA A 475 -7.53 -43.36 -11.61
N LEU A 476 -6.41 -43.39 -12.34
CA LEU A 476 -6.05 -42.38 -13.34
C LEU A 476 -6.55 -42.69 -14.76
N ALA A 477 -7.27 -43.80 -14.98
CA ALA A 477 -7.66 -44.27 -16.31
C ALA A 477 -8.55 -43.29 -17.10
N GLY A 478 -9.24 -42.37 -16.41
CA GLY A 478 -10.06 -41.32 -17.02
C GLY A 478 -9.27 -40.09 -17.50
N PHE A 479 -7.97 -39.99 -17.19
CA PHE A 479 -7.12 -38.89 -17.64
C PHE A 479 -6.46 -39.21 -19.00
N ASP A 480 -6.21 -38.17 -19.80
CA ASP A 480 -5.38 -38.30 -20.99
C ASP A 480 -3.93 -38.64 -20.59
N ARG A 481 -3.43 -39.78 -21.09
CA ARG A 481 -2.13 -40.35 -20.73
C ARG A 481 -0.96 -39.51 -21.22
N LEU A 482 -1.15 -38.75 -22.31
CA LEU A 482 -0.12 -37.89 -22.93
C LEU A 482 -0.15 -36.46 -22.39
N ARG A 483 -1.07 -36.15 -21.48
CA ARG A 483 -1.15 -34.84 -20.84
C ARG A 483 -0.72 -34.93 -19.39
N GLN A 484 0.16 -34.02 -18.98
CA GLN A 484 0.68 -33.97 -17.62
C GLN A 484 -0.45 -33.87 -16.58
N ILE A 485 -0.43 -34.76 -15.57
CA ILE A 485 -1.38 -34.82 -14.46
C ILE A 485 -0.75 -34.13 -13.25
N ARG A 486 -1.48 -33.21 -12.61
CA ARG A 486 -1.04 -32.50 -11.41
C ARG A 486 -1.53 -33.21 -10.16
N PHE A 487 -0.61 -33.57 -9.27
CA PHE A 487 -0.89 -34.08 -7.93
C PHE A 487 -0.64 -32.97 -6.92
N ARG A 488 -1.71 -32.48 -6.30
CA ARG A 488 -1.67 -31.45 -5.25
C ARG A 488 -1.80 -32.12 -3.88
N SER A 489 -0.94 -31.74 -2.95
CA SER A 489 -1.04 -32.12 -1.54
C SER A 489 -2.42 -31.76 -0.97
N SER A 490 -3.01 -32.64 -0.15
CA SER A 490 -4.22 -32.36 0.62
C SER A 490 -4.16 -33.07 1.97
N THR A 491 -3.76 -32.35 3.02
CA THR A 491 -3.73 -32.92 4.39
C THR A 491 -5.04 -32.66 5.15
N ASN A 492 -5.32 -33.42 6.21
CA ASN A 492 -6.51 -33.22 7.07
C ASN A 492 -6.36 -32.09 8.10
N VAL A 493 -5.18 -31.48 8.18
CA VAL A 493 -4.92 -30.29 9.00
C VAL A 493 -4.82 -29.01 8.14
N GLU A 494 -4.53 -29.16 6.86
CA GLU A 494 -4.57 -28.07 5.90
C GLU A 494 -5.99 -27.50 5.76
N ASP A 495 -6.08 -26.18 5.75
CA ASP A 495 -7.33 -25.41 5.72
C ASP A 495 -8.22 -25.60 6.96
N ALA A 496 -7.68 -26.08 8.09
CA ALA A 496 -8.34 -26.03 9.39
C ALA A 496 -8.46 -24.57 9.87
N GLU A 497 -9.43 -24.30 10.76
CA GLU A 497 -9.77 -22.92 11.17
C GLU A 497 -8.58 -22.11 11.74
N LYS A 498 -7.50 -22.78 12.17
CA LYS A 498 -6.30 -22.17 12.77
C LYS A 498 -4.98 -22.69 12.17
N PHE A 499 -5.02 -23.42 11.05
CA PHE A 499 -3.82 -23.96 10.40
C PHE A 499 -3.94 -23.84 8.88
N THR A 500 -3.01 -23.10 8.27
CA THR A 500 -2.92 -22.98 6.82
C THR A 500 -1.80 -23.89 6.29
N GLY A 501 -2.06 -24.58 5.18
CA GLY A 501 -1.03 -25.34 4.45
C GLY A 501 -0.33 -24.52 3.37
N ALA A 502 -0.61 -23.22 3.25
CA ALA A 502 -0.07 -22.38 2.19
C ALA A 502 1.47 -22.35 2.23
N GLY A 503 2.12 -22.76 1.14
CA GLY A 503 3.58 -22.81 1.06
C GLY A 503 4.26 -23.88 1.94
N LEU A 504 3.51 -24.75 2.66
CA LEU A 504 4.11 -25.81 3.48
C LEU A 504 4.39 -27.08 2.67
N TYR A 505 3.53 -27.39 1.70
CA TYR A 505 3.55 -28.63 0.94
C TYR A 505 3.67 -28.37 -0.56
N ASP A 506 4.28 -29.32 -1.25
CA ASP A 506 4.57 -29.21 -2.68
C ASP A 506 3.52 -29.92 -3.54
N SER A 507 3.41 -29.49 -4.79
CA SER A 507 2.62 -30.18 -5.81
C SER A 507 3.50 -30.54 -6.99
N TYR A 508 3.32 -31.74 -7.55
CA TYR A 508 4.17 -32.25 -8.63
C TYR A 508 3.32 -32.69 -9.82
N GLY A 509 3.86 -32.50 -11.03
CA GLY A 509 3.29 -33.05 -12.26
C GLY A 509 3.89 -34.42 -12.55
N GLY A 510 3.07 -35.34 -13.05
CA GLY A 510 3.48 -36.65 -13.52
C GLY A 510 2.89 -36.99 -14.89
N CYS A 511 3.63 -37.73 -15.70
CA CYS A 511 3.18 -38.26 -16.97
C CYS A 511 2.73 -39.71 -16.78
N LEU A 512 1.48 -40.03 -17.13
CA LEU A 512 0.96 -41.39 -17.00
C LEU A 512 1.55 -42.31 -18.08
N ALA A 513 1.85 -41.76 -19.26
CA ALA A 513 2.44 -42.53 -20.36
C ALA A 513 3.86 -43.08 -20.04
N ASP A 514 4.65 -42.38 -19.23
CA ASP A 514 6.00 -42.78 -18.79
C ASP A 514 6.00 -43.93 -17.75
N ASP A 515 4.87 -44.24 -17.12
CA ASP A 515 4.78 -45.34 -16.14
C ASP A 515 4.12 -46.59 -16.74
N ILE A 516 3.72 -46.53 -18.01
CA ILE A 516 3.01 -47.61 -18.72
C ILE A 516 3.70 -48.01 -20.03
N ASP A 517 4.76 -47.32 -20.42
CA ASP A 517 5.63 -47.76 -21.51
C ASP A 517 6.68 -48.75 -20.99
N ASP A 518 7.33 -49.43 -21.94
CA ASP A 518 8.17 -50.59 -21.66
C ASP A 518 9.63 -50.20 -21.31
N ASP A 519 9.88 -48.96 -20.93
CA ASP A 519 11.22 -48.50 -20.58
C ASP A 519 11.24 -47.51 -19.40
N THR A 520 12.42 -46.94 -19.13
CA THR A 520 12.62 -45.93 -18.07
C THR A 520 13.50 -44.77 -18.59
N ILE A 521 13.53 -44.61 -19.92
CA ILE A 521 14.48 -43.81 -20.68
C ILE A 521 13.71 -42.63 -21.29
N GLY A 522 14.08 -41.41 -20.90
CA GLY A 522 13.43 -40.22 -21.43
C GLY A 522 13.63 -39.99 -22.94
N PRO A 523 12.96 -38.98 -23.51
CA PRO A 523 12.31 -37.87 -22.80
C PRO A 523 10.91 -38.21 -22.26
N CYS A 524 10.43 -37.41 -21.31
CA CYS A 524 9.06 -37.49 -20.80
C CYS A 524 8.03 -37.35 -21.93
N ARG A 525 7.09 -38.29 -22.06
CA ARG A 525 6.10 -38.31 -23.15
C ARG A 525 5.09 -37.18 -23.10
N CYS A 526 4.88 -36.61 -21.92
CA CYS A 526 4.00 -35.47 -21.72
C CYS A 526 4.71 -34.12 -21.88
N ASP A 527 6.05 -34.13 -21.94
CA ASP A 527 6.90 -32.93 -21.99
C ASP A 527 8.26 -33.30 -22.64
N PRO A 528 8.35 -33.23 -23.98
CA PRO A 528 9.54 -33.68 -24.72
C PRO A 528 10.82 -32.89 -24.40
N ASP A 529 10.71 -31.70 -23.79
CA ASP A 529 11.85 -30.89 -23.37
C ASP A 529 12.51 -31.44 -22.09
N GLU A 530 11.81 -32.30 -21.35
CA GLU A 530 12.32 -32.97 -20.17
C GLU A 530 13.02 -34.28 -20.56
N SER A 531 14.35 -34.26 -20.56
CA SER A 531 15.23 -35.38 -20.94
C SER A 531 15.05 -36.68 -20.14
N ASN A 532 14.41 -36.63 -18.97
CA ASN A 532 14.14 -37.80 -18.14
C ASN A 532 12.63 -38.03 -18.05
N GLU A 533 12.22 -39.29 -17.93
CA GLU A 533 10.85 -39.62 -17.57
C GLU A 533 10.42 -38.99 -16.26
N ARG A 534 9.13 -38.63 -16.21
CA ARG A 534 8.50 -37.98 -15.06
C ARG A 534 7.19 -38.67 -14.72
N GLY A 535 7.25 -39.98 -14.50
CA GLY A 535 6.11 -40.81 -14.10
C GLY A 535 5.26 -40.28 -12.94
N VAL A 536 3.99 -40.68 -12.91
CA VAL A 536 3.02 -40.41 -11.83
C VAL A 536 3.45 -40.99 -10.48
N PHE A 537 4.11 -42.16 -10.43
CA PHE A 537 4.57 -42.73 -9.15
C PHE A 537 5.61 -41.84 -8.47
N ARG A 538 6.59 -41.35 -9.24
CA ARG A 538 7.57 -40.37 -8.78
C ARG A 538 6.89 -39.10 -8.28
N ALA A 539 5.91 -38.59 -9.04
CA ALA A 539 5.20 -37.37 -8.65
C ALA A 539 4.50 -37.54 -7.29
N ILE A 540 3.81 -38.66 -7.07
CA ILE A 540 3.14 -38.96 -5.80
C ILE A 540 4.15 -39.06 -4.64
N GLN A 541 5.26 -39.80 -4.81
CA GLN A 541 6.28 -39.92 -3.76
C GLN A 541 6.89 -38.57 -3.39
N ARG A 542 7.09 -37.66 -4.35
CA ARG A 542 7.56 -36.29 -4.06
C ARG A 542 6.52 -35.47 -3.30
N VAL A 543 5.22 -35.63 -3.58
CA VAL A 543 4.17 -35.01 -2.76
C VAL A 543 4.19 -35.58 -1.33
N TYR A 544 4.33 -36.89 -1.17
CA TYR A 544 4.44 -37.54 0.14
C TYR A 544 5.66 -37.05 0.93
N ALA A 545 6.82 -36.92 0.27
CA ALA A 545 8.02 -36.38 0.89
C ALA A 545 7.84 -34.92 1.36
N SER A 546 7.03 -34.13 0.65
CA SER A 546 6.75 -32.75 1.05
C SER A 546 5.97 -32.64 2.36
N PHE A 547 5.30 -33.71 2.82
CA PHE A 547 4.74 -33.76 4.17
C PHE A 547 5.83 -33.48 5.22
N TYR A 548 7.08 -33.85 4.95
CA TYR A 548 8.25 -33.66 5.81
C TYR A 548 9.16 -32.51 5.34
N ASN A 549 8.62 -31.52 4.62
CA ASN A 549 9.33 -30.26 4.43
C ASN A 549 9.58 -29.57 5.79
N GLU A 550 10.70 -28.85 5.90
CA GLU A 550 11.17 -28.26 7.16
C GLU A 550 10.10 -27.37 7.82
N ASN A 551 9.57 -26.39 7.07
CA ASN A 551 8.51 -25.52 7.54
C ASN A 551 7.23 -26.29 7.92
N ALA A 552 6.87 -27.33 7.16
CA ALA A 552 5.68 -28.15 7.45
C ALA A 552 5.82 -28.92 8.77
N PHE A 553 6.97 -29.56 8.99
CA PHE A 553 7.24 -30.30 10.22
C PHE A 553 7.35 -29.38 11.44
N LEU A 554 8.09 -28.28 11.33
CA LEU A 554 8.26 -27.32 12.42
C LEU A 554 6.91 -26.72 12.86
N GLU A 555 6.01 -26.45 11.92
CA GLU A 555 4.66 -25.98 12.24
C GLU A 555 3.84 -27.03 12.99
N ARG A 556 3.85 -28.29 12.53
CA ARG A 556 3.17 -29.37 13.27
C ARG A 556 3.74 -29.55 14.67
N LEU A 557 5.07 -29.46 14.81
CA LEU A 557 5.76 -29.52 16.10
C LEU A 557 5.38 -28.35 17.02
N ARG A 558 5.29 -27.13 16.48
CA ARG A 558 4.90 -25.91 17.21
C ARG A 558 3.49 -25.99 17.79
N PHE A 559 2.56 -26.60 17.06
CA PHE A 559 1.20 -26.83 17.52
C PHE A 559 1.02 -28.12 18.35
N GLY A 560 2.09 -28.90 18.54
CA GLY A 560 2.03 -30.17 19.26
C GLY A 560 1.09 -31.19 18.62
N LEU A 561 1.02 -31.21 17.29
CA LEU A 561 0.13 -32.11 16.56
C LEU A 561 0.67 -33.54 16.56
N ASP A 562 -0.23 -34.49 16.78
CA ASP A 562 0.06 -35.92 16.70
C ASP A 562 0.05 -36.36 15.22
N GLU A 563 1.23 -36.60 14.64
CA GLU A 563 1.36 -37.01 13.24
C GLU A 563 0.66 -38.34 12.92
N SER A 564 0.38 -39.20 13.92
CA SER A 564 -0.37 -40.45 13.70
C SER A 564 -1.82 -40.21 13.28
N GLN A 565 -2.37 -39.03 13.62
CA GLN A 565 -3.71 -38.58 13.27
C GLN A 565 -3.75 -37.83 11.93
N LEU A 566 -2.59 -37.58 11.33
CA LEU A 566 -2.43 -36.78 10.12
C LEU A 566 -2.06 -37.64 8.90
N GLY A 567 -2.42 -37.16 7.72
CA GLY A 567 -2.05 -37.84 6.47
C GLY A 567 -1.96 -36.90 5.28
N MET A 568 -1.48 -37.44 4.15
CA MET A 568 -1.37 -36.75 2.87
C MET A 568 -2.21 -37.46 1.80
N ALA A 569 -3.39 -36.91 1.52
CA ALA A 569 -4.22 -37.27 0.39
C ALA A 569 -3.82 -36.40 -0.82
N LEU A 570 -4.40 -36.67 -1.99
CA LEU A 570 -4.01 -35.97 -3.22
C LEU A 570 -5.24 -35.47 -3.96
N LEU A 571 -5.26 -34.18 -4.29
CA LEU A 571 -6.16 -33.62 -5.29
C LEU A 571 -5.49 -33.74 -6.67
N VAL A 572 -6.16 -34.43 -7.60
CA VAL A 572 -5.59 -34.80 -8.90
C VAL A 572 -6.43 -34.21 -10.02
N HIS A 573 -5.81 -33.40 -10.88
CA HIS A 573 -6.43 -32.80 -12.07
C HIS A 573 -5.37 -32.62 -13.17
N HIS A 574 -5.75 -32.35 -14.42
CA HIS A 574 -4.76 -32.06 -15.46
C HIS A 574 -4.01 -30.75 -15.18
N SER A 575 -2.73 -30.72 -15.54
CA SER A 575 -1.94 -29.49 -15.53
C SER A 575 -2.43 -28.53 -16.62
N PHE A 576 -2.19 -27.24 -16.40
CA PHE A 576 -2.34 -26.22 -17.42
C PHE A 576 -0.97 -26.03 -18.06
N PRO A 577 -0.77 -26.33 -19.35
CA PRO A 577 0.45 -26.01 -20.08
C PRO A 577 0.75 -24.51 -20.05
N ASP A 578 2.03 -24.12 -20.10
CA ASP A 578 2.42 -22.70 -20.03
C ASP A 578 2.00 -21.93 -21.28
N GLU A 579 1.98 -22.59 -22.45
CA GLU A 579 1.66 -22.03 -23.77
C GLU A 579 0.23 -21.48 -23.85
N ILE A 580 -0.68 -22.06 -23.06
CA ILE A 580 -2.10 -21.66 -23.05
C ILE A 580 -2.44 -20.70 -21.89
N LYS A 581 -1.51 -20.40 -20.98
CA LYS A 581 -1.76 -19.50 -19.83
C LYS A 581 -1.69 -18.05 -20.27
N LEU A 582 -2.85 -17.39 -20.25
CA LEU A 582 -2.95 -15.94 -20.49
C LEU A 582 -2.68 -15.14 -19.20
N ALA A 583 -3.08 -15.67 -18.04
CA ALA A 583 -2.81 -15.05 -16.75
C ALA A 583 -2.87 -16.06 -15.59
N ASN A 584 -2.14 -15.76 -14.52
CA ASN A 584 -2.29 -16.37 -13.21
C ASN A 584 -2.81 -15.34 -12.21
N GLY A 585 -3.63 -15.75 -11.26
CA GLY A 585 -4.16 -14.83 -10.27
C GLY A 585 -4.55 -15.47 -8.94
N VAL A 586 -4.62 -14.62 -7.94
CA VAL A 586 -5.10 -14.93 -6.59
C VAL A 586 -6.01 -13.82 -6.11
N ALA A 587 -7.11 -14.18 -5.43
CA ALA A 587 -8.10 -13.24 -4.96
C ALA A 587 -8.42 -13.46 -3.48
N THR A 588 -8.35 -12.40 -2.69
CA THR A 588 -8.86 -12.40 -1.31
C THR A 588 -10.24 -11.76 -1.30
N VAL A 589 -11.28 -12.52 -0.98
CA VAL A 589 -12.67 -12.07 -0.89
C VAL A 589 -13.10 -11.99 0.57
N ARG A 590 -13.60 -10.83 0.99
CA ARG A 590 -14.14 -10.59 2.33
C ARG A 590 -15.65 -10.48 2.23
N ALA A 591 -16.34 -11.20 3.11
CA ALA A 591 -17.79 -11.20 3.22
C ALA A 591 -18.23 -10.66 4.57
N GLY A 592 -19.18 -9.72 4.57
CA GLY A 592 -19.84 -9.23 5.77
C GLY A 592 -21.36 -9.32 5.64
N SER A 593 -22.02 -9.81 6.68
CA SER A 593 -23.49 -9.91 6.72
C SER A 593 -24.13 -8.54 6.60
N PHE A 594 -25.11 -8.42 5.71
CA PHE A 594 -25.90 -7.22 5.48
C PHE A 594 -27.37 -7.63 5.31
N PHE A 595 -28.18 -7.37 6.34
CA PHE A 595 -29.53 -7.93 6.48
C PHE A 595 -29.53 -9.47 6.33
N SER A 596 -30.18 -10.01 5.31
CA SER A 596 -30.34 -11.46 5.05
C SER A 596 -29.36 -12.01 4.01
N ASP A 597 -28.41 -11.21 3.51
CA ASP A 597 -27.38 -11.62 2.53
C ASP A 597 -26.01 -11.08 2.96
N TYR A 598 -25.02 -11.16 2.07
CA TYR A 598 -23.67 -10.65 2.27
C TYR A 598 -23.34 -9.53 1.30
N VAL A 599 -22.53 -8.59 1.78
CA VAL A 599 -21.81 -7.63 0.95
C VAL A 599 -20.35 -8.09 0.85
N PHE A 600 -19.80 -7.99 -0.36
CA PHE A 600 -18.45 -8.46 -0.65
C PHE A 600 -17.48 -7.32 -0.99
N SER A 601 -16.24 -7.47 -0.55
CA SER A 601 -15.10 -6.76 -1.11
C SER A 601 -14.02 -7.75 -1.49
N ALA A 602 -13.18 -7.42 -2.47
CA ALA A 602 -12.11 -8.30 -2.90
C ALA A 602 -10.85 -7.54 -3.30
N ASP A 603 -9.70 -8.17 -3.08
CA ASP A 603 -8.42 -7.76 -3.67
C ASP A 603 -8.00 -8.83 -4.69
N LEU A 604 -7.92 -8.43 -5.96
CA LEU A 604 -7.49 -9.29 -7.06
C LEU A 604 -6.02 -8.98 -7.38
N VAL A 605 -5.17 -10.00 -7.40
CA VAL A 605 -3.77 -9.85 -7.80
C VAL A 605 -3.51 -10.77 -8.99
N THR A 606 -3.19 -10.20 -10.14
CA THR A 606 -3.06 -10.92 -11.42
C THR A 606 -1.71 -10.66 -12.07
N GLN A 607 -1.08 -11.73 -12.56
CA GLN A 607 0.17 -11.67 -13.33
C GLN A 607 -0.07 -12.16 -14.76
N LEU A 608 0.57 -11.49 -15.73
CA LEU A 608 0.50 -11.84 -17.14
C LEU A 608 1.22 -13.18 -17.41
N GLY A 609 0.59 -14.03 -18.21
CA GLY A 609 1.18 -15.28 -18.67
C GLY A 609 1.34 -16.35 -17.57
N PRO A 610 2.35 -17.24 -17.69
CA PRO A 610 2.60 -18.32 -16.74
C PRO A 610 3.34 -17.88 -15.47
N LEU A 611 3.72 -16.61 -15.36
CA LEU A 611 4.52 -16.09 -14.24
C LEU A 611 3.76 -16.14 -12.91
N SER A 612 4.51 -16.30 -11.81
CA SER A 612 3.97 -16.44 -10.47
C SER A 612 3.47 -15.10 -9.91
N VAL A 613 2.33 -15.15 -9.21
CA VAL A 613 1.82 -14.03 -8.40
C VAL A 613 2.29 -14.13 -6.94
N ALA A 614 2.41 -15.35 -6.43
CA ALA A 614 2.77 -15.58 -5.04
C ALA A 614 4.25 -15.24 -4.77
N ASN A 615 5.11 -15.49 -5.77
CA ASN A 615 6.55 -15.25 -5.73
C ASN A 615 6.99 -14.69 -7.10
N PRO A 616 6.67 -13.42 -7.41
CA PRO A 616 7.12 -12.83 -8.66
C PRO A 616 8.65 -12.76 -8.70
N GLY A 617 9.25 -12.90 -9.88
CA GLY A 617 10.67 -12.64 -10.06
C GLY A 617 11.00 -11.16 -9.88
N ASP A 618 12.28 -10.84 -9.68
CA ASP A 618 12.78 -9.51 -9.27
C ASP A 618 12.30 -8.31 -10.13
N THR A 619 11.86 -8.56 -11.37
CA THR A 619 11.44 -7.52 -12.33
C THR A 619 9.94 -7.53 -12.65
N ALA A 620 9.22 -8.57 -12.27
CA ALA A 620 7.80 -8.73 -12.59
C ALA A 620 6.94 -8.27 -11.41
N ARG A 621 6.05 -7.31 -11.64
CA ARG A 621 5.09 -6.84 -10.64
C ARG A 621 3.69 -7.16 -11.12
N PRO A 622 2.89 -7.89 -10.32
CA PRO A 622 1.52 -8.18 -10.72
C PRO A 622 0.66 -6.90 -10.66
N GLU A 623 -0.45 -6.93 -11.37
CA GLU A 623 -1.51 -5.95 -11.22
C GLU A 623 -2.34 -6.24 -9.96
N THR A 624 -2.71 -5.20 -9.23
CA THR A 624 -3.63 -5.28 -8.08
C THR A 624 -4.88 -4.44 -8.34
N VAL A 625 -6.06 -5.06 -8.24
CA VAL A 625 -7.38 -4.42 -8.40
C VAL A 625 -8.20 -4.61 -7.14
N GLN A 626 -8.64 -3.49 -6.54
CA GLN A 626 -9.60 -3.50 -5.45
C GLN A 626 -11.02 -3.52 -6.02
N VAL A 627 -11.87 -4.32 -5.39
CA VAL A 627 -13.28 -4.47 -5.72
C VAL A 627 -14.11 -4.21 -4.48
N GLY A 628 -15.18 -3.44 -4.63
CA GLY A 628 -16.13 -3.24 -3.55
C GLY A 628 -17.58 -3.24 -4.02
N GLN A 629 -18.45 -3.45 -3.04
CA GLN A 629 -19.89 -3.50 -3.22
C GLN A 629 -20.54 -2.68 -2.12
N SER A 630 -21.42 -1.75 -2.49
CA SER A 630 -22.09 -0.87 -1.52
C SER A 630 -23.40 -1.46 -0.98
N ARG A 631 -24.01 -2.42 -1.68
CA ARG A 631 -25.25 -3.12 -1.32
C ARG A 631 -25.24 -4.54 -1.90
N ALA A 632 -25.90 -5.50 -1.26
CA ALA A 632 -26.00 -6.87 -1.76
C ALA A 632 -26.51 -6.91 -3.22
N GLY A 633 -25.89 -7.73 -4.07
CA GLY A 633 -26.21 -7.84 -5.51
C GLY A 633 -25.01 -8.26 -6.37
N THR A 634 -25.00 -7.83 -7.63
CA THR A 634 -23.94 -8.08 -8.63
C THR A 634 -23.24 -6.81 -9.13
N ASN A 635 -23.60 -5.64 -8.61
CA ASN A 635 -22.96 -4.38 -8.97
C ASN A 635 -21.72 -4.17 -8.11
N PHE A 636 -20.56 -4.11 -8.75
CA PHE A 636 -19.26 -3.89 -8.13
C PHE A 636 -18.59 -2.67 -8.74
N TRP A 637 -17.89 -1.90 -7.91
CA TRP A 637 -16.93 -0.91 -8.37
C TRP A 637 -15.53 -1.53 -8.36
N PHE A 638 -14.68 -1.07 -9.27
CA PHE A 638 -13.31 -1.57 -9.44
C PHE A 638 -12.33 -0.40 -9.40
N GLU A 639 -11.22 -0.56 -8.72
CA GLU A 639 -10.16 0.43 -8.66
C GLU A 639 -8.82 -0.27 -8.86
N VAL A 640 -8.10 0.08 -9.93
CA VAL A 640 -6.74 -0.42 -10.16
C VAL A 640 -5.81 0.27 -9.15
N LYS A 641 -5.34 -0.49 -8.17
CA LYS A 641 -4.44 -0.02 -7.11
C LYS A 641 -2.98 -0.06 -7.53
N GLU A 642 -2.65 -0.96 -8.44
CA GLU A 642 -1.30 -1.18 -8.96
C GLU A 642 -1.39 -1.81 -10.35
N ARG A 643 -0.59 -1.30 -11.30
CA ARG A 643 -0.53 -1.86 -12.66
C ARG A 643 0.58 -2.89 -12.79
N SER A 644 0.36 -3.90 -13.63
CA SER A 644 1.40 -4.88 -13.95
C SER A 644 2.59 -4.19 -14.61
N SER A 645 3.79 -4.59 -14.20
CA SER A 645 5.02 -4.10 -14.82
C SER A 645 5.30 -4.72 -16.19
N LEU A 646 4.55 -5.78 -16.57
CA LEU A 646 4.71 -6.53 -17.82
C LEU A 646 3.80 -6.02 -18.95
N LEU A 647 3.03 -4.97 -18.69
CA LEU A 647 2.10 -4.40 -19.66
C LEU A 647 2.45 -2.95 -19.97
N PRO A 648 2.22 -2.51 -21.22
CA PRO A 648 2.31 -1.10 -21.54
C PRO A 648 1.29 -0.30 -20.73
N LEU A 649 1.58 0.98 -20.51
CA LEU A 649 0.68 1.87 -19.78
C LEU A 649 -0.74 1.88 -20.38
N GLY A 650 -1.72 1.89 -19.47
CA GLY A 650 -3.13 1.76 -19.80
C GLY A 650 -3.61 0.30 -19.94
N GLY A 651 -2.70 -0.64 -20.16
CA GLY A 651 -3.03 -2.07 -20.23
C GLY A 651 -3.47 -2.64 -18.88
N THR A 652 -4.30 -3.68 -18.96
CA THR A 652 -4.73 -4.52 -17.84
C THR A 652 -4.44 -5.99 -18.14
N VAL A 653 -4.19 -6.78 -17.10
CA VAL A 653 -3.81 -8.21 -17.29
C VAL A 653 -4.98 -9.04 -17.81
N LEU A 654 -6.18 -8.78 -17.31
CA LEU A 654 -7.41 -9.36 -17.86
C LEU A 654 -8.10 -8.33 -18.78
N THR A 655 -9.07 -8.79 -19.57
CA THR A 655 -9.87 -7.91 -20.44
C THR A 655 -10.75 -7.01 -19.58
N TRP A 656 -10.60 -5.69 -19.73
CA TRP A 656 -11.31 -4.71 -18.93
C TRP A 656 -12.57 -4.16 -19.63
N PRO A 657 -13.72 -4.06 -18.93
CA PRO A 657 -14.01 -4.54 -17.57
C PRO A 657 -14.50 -6.00 -17.49
N GLU A 658 -14.73 -6.67 -18.63
CA GLU A 658 -15.56 -7.86 -18.74
C GLU A 658 -15.04 -9.06 -17.92
N ASP A 659 -13.74 -9.34 -17.98
CA ASP A 659 -13.16 -10.47 -17.24
C ASP A 659 -13.18 -10.23 -15.73
N TYR A 660 -12.95 -8.99 -15.29
CA TYR A 660 -12.95 -8.64 -13.87
C TYR A 660 -14.36 -8.80 -13.29
N GLN A 661 -15.39 -8.35 -14.02
CA GLN A 661 -16.78 -8.55 -13.65
C GLN A 661 -17.13 -10.04 -13.60
N THR A 662 -16.75 -10.80 -14.62
CA THR A 662 -17.00 -12.25 -14.69
C THR A 662 -16.33 -12.98 -13.52
N LEU A 663 -15.06 -12.67 -13.24
CA LEU A 663 -14.30 -13.28 -12.15
C LEU A 663 -14.98 -13.00 -10.80
N VAL A 664 -15.33 -11.75 -10.50
CA VAL A 664 -15.95 -11.40 -9.21
C VAL A 664 -17.31 -12.07 -9.03
N VAL A 665 -18.10 -12.21 -10.09
CA VAL A 665 -19.36 -12.97 -10.04
C VAL A 665 -19.10 -14.43 -9.67
N LEU A 666 -18.10 -15.08 -10.28
CA LEU A 666 -17.73 -16.47 -9.95
C LEU A 666 -17.25 -16.59 -8.48
N LEU A 667 -16.36 -15.70 -8.05
CA LEU A 667 -15.79 -15.71 -6.70
C LEU A 667 -16.88 -15.51 -5.62
N THR A 668 -17.78 -14.55 -5.83
CA THR A 668 -18.87 -14.27 -4.87
C THR A 668 -19.97 -15.34 -4.89
N ALA A 669 -20.19 -16.03 -6.01
CA ALA A 669 -21.05 -17.21 -6.05
C ALA A 669 -20.50 -18.34 -5.16
N VAL A 670 -19.20 -18.63 -5.24
CA VAL A 670 -18.54 -19.60 -4.36
C VAL A 670 -18.59 -19.14 -2.90
N ALA A 671 -18.37 -17.85 -2.62
CA ALA A 671 -18.46 -17.31 -1.27
C ALA A 671 -19.86 -17.47 -0.65
N ARG A 672 -20.93 -17.25 -1.42
CA ARG A 672 -22.31 -17.52 -0.96
C ARG A 672 -22.55 -19.01 -0.71
N ALA A 673 -22.07 -19.89 -1.59
CA ALA A 673 -22.18 -21.33 -1.41
C ALA A 673 -21.42 -21.81 -0.15
N TYR A 674 -20.25 -21.22 0.12
CA TYR A 674 -19.51 -21.44 1.36
C TYR A 674 -20.31 -21.05 2.60
N ALA A 675 -20.93 -19.86 2.60
CA ALA A 675 -21.77 -19.39 3.69
C ALA A 675 -22.97 -20.32 3.95
N GLY A 676 -23.57 -20.89 2.88
CA GLY A 676 -24.63 -21.89 3.00
C GLY A 676 -24.16 -23.23 3.59
N ALA A 677 -22.92 -23.63 3.34
CA ALA A 677 -22.33 -24.85 3.90
C ALA A 677 -21.89 -24.70 5.36
N VAL A 678 -21.71 -23.46 5.84
CA VAL A 678 -21.26 -23.15 7.22
C VAL A 678 -22.19 -22.10 7.85
N PRO A 679 -23.43 -22.47 8.20
CA PRO A 679 -24.44 -21.52 8.68
C PRO A 679 -24.02 -20.82 9.98
N GLY A 680 -24.43 -19.55 10.13
CA GLY A 680 -24.23 -18.75 11.34
C GLY A 680 -22.97 -17.88 11.39
N LYS A 681 -22.13 -17.87 10.34
CA LYS A 681 -20.97 -16.97 10.25
C LYS A 681 -21.40 -15.58 9.74
N THR A 682 -21.24 -14.53 10.53
CA THR A 682 -21.58 -13.15 10.13
C THR A 682 -20.49 -12.49 9.28
N GLN A 683 -19.25 -12.94 9.41
CA GLN A 683 -18.10 -12.46 8.64
C GLN A 683 -17.14 -13.61 8.34
N PHE A 684 -16.52 -13.59 7.17
CA PHE A 684 -15.46 -14.52 6.79
C PHE A 684 -14.61 -13.97 5.63
N VAL A 685 -13.42 -14.55 5.47
CA VAL A 685 -12.51 -14.24 4.37
C VAL A 685 -12.14 -15.52 3.64
N LEU A 686 -12.23 -15.50 2.31
CA LEU A 686 -11.83 -16.60 1.44
C LEU A 686 -10.67 -16.18 0.54
N ASP A 687 -9.71 -17.08 0.36
CA ASP A 687 -8.61 -16.98 -0.60
C ASP A 687 -8.90 -17.92 -1.78
N PHE A 688 -8.65 -17.42 -2.99
CA PHE A 688 -8.88 -18.13 -4.24
C PHE A 688 -7.64 -18.11 -5.12
N GLU A 689 -7.38 -19.23 -5.81
CA GLU A 689 -6.44 -19.27 -6.93
C GLU A 689 -7.23 -19.38 -8.24
N TYR A 690 -6.90 -18.54 -9.22
CA TYR A 690 -7.50 -18.57 -10.55
C TYR A 690 -6.47 -18.46 -11.68
N LYS A 691 -6.90 -18.79 -12.89
CA LYS A 691 -6.14 -18.66 -14.13
C LYS A 691 -7.04 -18.14 -15.24
N LYS A 692 -6.46 -17.43 -16.21
CA LYS A 692 -7.07 -17.23 -17.53
C LYS A 692 -6.29 -18.07 -18.53
N ILE A 693 -6.98 -18.93 -19.27
CA ILE A 693 -6.38 -19.84 -20.25
C ILE A 693 -7.00 -19.63 -21.64
N GLN A 694 -6.26 -19.94 -22.71
CA GLN A 694 -6.81 -19.88 -24.07
C GLN A 694 -8.01 -20.83 -24.24
N PRO A 695 -9.06 -20.44 -25.00
CA PRO A 695 -9.22 -19.19 -25.77
C PRO A 695 -9.87 -18.04 -24.97
N GLY A 696 -9.51 -17.85 -23.69
CA GLY A 696 -9.99 -16.75 -22.84
C GLY A 696 -10.79 -17.20 -21.61
N ARG A 697 -10.83 -18.49 -21.28
CA ARG A 697 -11.60 -19.05 -20.16
C ARG A 697 -10.96 -18.72 -18.81
N LEU A 698 -11.76 -18.23 -17.86
CA LEU A 698 -11.40 -18.13 -16.44
C LEU A 698 -11.63 -19.48 -15.74
N GLU A 699 -10.64 -19.93 -14.98
CA GLU A 699 -10.73 -21.13 -14.14
C GLU A 699 -10.31 -20.85 -12.71
N ILE A 700 -11.15 -21.23 -11.75
CA ILE A 700 -10.87 -21.21 -10.32
C ILE A 700 -10.47 -22.61 -9.90
N LYS A 701 -9.27 -22.72 -9.33
CA LYS A 701 -8.62 -24.00 -9.04
C LYS A 701 -8.43 -24.28 -7.55
N GLN A 702 -8.78 -23.31 -6.70
CA GLN A 702 -8.75 -23.48 -5.25
C GLN A 702 -9.60 -22.42 -4.57
N VAL A 703 -10.20 -22.80 -3.44
CA VAL A 703 -10.82 -21.91 -2.47
C VAL A 703 -10.45 -22.41 -1.07
N ARG A 704 -10.13 -21.49 -0.17
CA ARG A 704 -9.90 -21.78 1.24
C ARG A 704 -10.33 -20.63 2.12
N LYS A 705 -10.66 -20.91 3.38
CA LYS A 705 -10.92 -19.88 4.38
C LYS A 705 -9.60 -19.38 4.97
N ILE A 706 -9.44 -18.06 5.07
CA ILE A 706 -8.37 -17.45 5.84
C ILE A 706 -8.85 -17.35 7.31
N PRO A 707 -8.08 -17.86 8.29
CA PRO A 707 -8.35 -17.62 9.70
C PRO A 707 -8.44 -16.12 9.98
N MET A 708 -9.54 -15.69 10.59
CA MET A 708 -9.64 -14.34 11.13
C MET A 708 -9.22 -14.38 12.59
N PRO A 709 -8.39 -13.43 13.06
CA PRO A 709 -8.10 -13.35 14.47
C PRO A 709 -9.38 -13.21 15.29
N LYS A 710 -9.44 -13.88 16.44
CA LYS A 710 -10.60 -13.80 17.32
C LYS A 710 -10.48 -12.50 18.12
N ALA A 711 -11.50 -11.65 18.10
CA ALA A 711 -11.57 -10.52 19.01
C ALA A 711 -11.44 -11.04 20.46
N ALA A 712 -10.41 -10.61 21.18
CA ALA A 712 -10.25 -10.89 22.60
C ALA A 712 -11.18 -9.94 23.33
N THR A 713 -12.44 -10.33 23.41
CA THR A 713 -13.43 -9.60 24.20
C THR A 713 -12.99 -9.62 25.67
N GLY A 714 -12.79 -8.44 26.27
CA GLY A 714 -12.66 -8.27 27.73
C GLY A 714 -11.24 -8.10 28.29
N LEU A 715 -10.21 -7.94 27.46
CA LEU A 715 -8.86 -7.58 27.94
C LEU A 715 -8.54 -6.13 27.57
N GLY A 716 -8.42 -5.26 28.58
CA GLY A 716 -8.00 -3.87 28.39
C GLY A 716 -6.60 -3.78 27.75
N PRO A 717 -6.35 -2.79 26.87
CA PRO A 717 -5.05 -2.65 26.20
C PRO A 717 -3.96 -2.23 27.18
N PHE A 718 -2.70 -2.53 26.85
CA PHE A 718 -1.54 -2.09 27.61
C PHE A 718 -1.06 -0.74 27.07
N LEU A 719 -1.04 0.24 27.95
CA LEU A 719 -0.41 1.53 27.70
C LEU A 719 1.09 1.38 27.88
N VAL A 720 1.81 1.52 26.77
CA VAL A 720 3.28 1.52 26.75
C VAL A 720 3.76 2.93 27.08
N PRO A 721 4.82 3.10 27.89
CA PRO A 721 5.39 4.40 28.20
C PRO A 721 5.82 5.13 26.93
N GLU A 722 5.30 6.32 26.74
CA GLU A 722 5.74 7.25 25.71
C GLU A 722 5.92 8.63 26.35
N SER A 723 6.93 9.36 25.90
CA SER A 723 7.12 10.77 26.21
C SER A 723 6.94 11.56 24.93
N ALA A 724 6.00 12.49 24.91
CA ALA A 724 5.72 13.29 23.73
C ALA A 724 5.28 14.71 24.11
N THR A 725 5.69 15.65 23.26
CA THR A 725 5.29 17.05 23.38
C THR A 725 4.02 17.30 22.58
N PHE A 726 3.03 17.93 23.20
CA PHE A 726 1.77 18.32 22.59
C PHE A 726 1.58 19.83 22.65
N CYS A 727 0.82 20.35 21.69
CA CYS A 727 0.35 21.72 21.70
C CYS A 727 -1.12 21.78 21.28
N VAL A 728 -1.78 22.90 21.55
CA VAL A 728 -3.16 23.10 21.12
C VAL A 728 -3.27 23.09 19.58
N SER A 729 -4.24 22.33 19.07
CA SER A 729 -4.57 22.29 17.64
C SER A 729 -5.02 23.66 17.15
N GLN A 730 -4.46 24.07 16.02
CA GLN A 730 -4.81 25.28 15.29
C GLN A 730 -5.33 24.94 13.87
N ASN A 731 -5.78 23.69 13.72
CA ASN A 731 -6.20 23.08 12.45
C ASN A 731 -7.64 22.59 12.59
N GLU A 732 -8.57 23.39 12.03
CA GLU A 732 -9.95 23.02 11.69
C GLU A 732 -10.94 22.82 12.84
N GLY A 733 -12.17 23.27 12.63
CA GLY A 733 -13.36 22.82 13.37
C GLY A 733 -14.64 23.12 12.60
N PRO A 734 -15.82 22.83 13.16
CA PRO A 734 -17.08 22.89 12.42
C PRO A 734 -17.35 24.30 11.85
N PRO A 735 -18.01 24.41 10.67
CA PRO A 735 -18.10 25.64 9.87
C PRO A 735 -18.76 26.87 10.55
N TRP A 736 -19.31 26.71 11.77
CA TRP A 736 -20.30 27.60 12.36
C TRP A 736 -19.88 28.21 13.70
N THR A 737 -18.58 28.26 14.03
CA THR A 737 -18.09 28.80 15.33
C THR A 737 -17.12 29.98 15.16
N PRO A 738 -17.60 31.18 14.80
CA PRO A 738 -16.74 32.36 14.53
C PRO A 738 -15.89 32.85 15.72
N GLU A 739 -16.21 32.39 16.93
CA GLU A 739 -15.56 32.79 18.18
C GLU A 739 -14.51 31.77 18.67
N GLN A 740 -14.38 30.63 17.98
CA GLN A 740 -13.51 29.53 18.38
C GLN A 740 -12.02 29.93 18.42
N ILE A 741 -11.60 30.88 17.58
CA ILE A 741 -10.23 31.40 17.59
C ILE A 741 -9.84 31.99 18.96
N PHE A 742 -10.78 32.62 19.66
CA PHE A 742 -10.53 33.21 20.97
C PHE A 742 -10.40 32.13 22.05
N VAL A 743 -11.19 31.06 21.97
CA VAL A 743 -11.06 29.89 22.84
C VAL A 743 -9.70 29.22 22.63
N VAL A 744 -9.33 28.97 21.37
CA VAL A 744 -8.03 28.39 21.01
C VAL A 744 -6.89 29.27 21.51
N HIS A 745 -7.01 30.59 21.37
CA HIS A 745 -6.00 31.54 21.81
C HIS A 745 -5.87 31.64 23.35
N ARG A 746 -6.99 31.62 24.08
CA ARG A 746 -7.00 31.62 25.56
C ARG A 746 -6.43 30.34 26.14
N LEU A 747 -6.77 29.19 25.56
CA LEU A 747 -6.36 27.88 26.06
C LEU A 747 -5.02 27.39 25.51
N LYS A 748 -4.29 28.22 24.74
CA LYS A 748 -2.95 27.86 24.24
C LYS A 748 -2.08 27.36 25.36
N SER A 749 -1.49 26.20 25.11
CA SER A 749 -0.68 25.49 26.07
C SER A 749 0.28 24.55 25.34
N LYS A 750 1.42 24.29 25.98
CA LYS A 750 2.40 23.29 25.57
C LYS A 750 2.52 22.27 26.68
N TRP A 751 2.52 21.01 26.31
CA TRP A 751 2.47 19.89 27.23
C TRP A 751 3.62 18.95 26.95
N GLU A 752 4.37 18.56 27.96
CA GLU A 752 5.21 17.36 27.94
C GLU A 752 4.51 16.29 28.77
N LEU A 753 4.06 15.25 28.08
CA LEU A 753 3.26 14.20 28.69
C LEU A 753 4.08 12.92 28.70
N ARG A 754 4.14 12.27 29.87
CA ARG A 754 4.73 10.94 30.04
C ARG A 754 3.73 9.99 30.67
N THR A 755 3.46 8.88 29.98
CA THR A 755 2.54 7.84 30.47
C THR A 755 3.22 6.88 31.44
N GLN A 756 2.41 6.16 32.21
CA GLN A 756 2.81 4.98 32.97
C GLN A 756 2.86 3.74 32.05
N ASN A 757 3.49 2.67 32.54
CA ASN A 757 3.41 1.33 31.92
C ASN A 757 2.32 0.53 32.65
N MET A 758 1.15 0.37 32.05
CA MET A 758 0.04 -0.29 32.73
C MET A 758 -0.99 -0.88 31.78
N ARG A 759 -1.76 -1.85 32.27
CA ARG A 759 -2.99 -2.28 31.59
C ARG A 759 -4.11 -1.29 31.84
N LEU A 760 -4.85 -0.91 30.82
CA LEU A 760 -6.03 -0.04 30.91
C LEU A 760 -7.28 -0.88 31.20
N ASP A 761 -7.37 -1.39 32.43
CA ASP A 761 -8.53 -2.10 32.96
C ASP A 761 -9.17 -1.34 34.12
N GLU A 762 -10.36 -1.78 34.56
CA GLU A 762 -11.12 -1.12 35.64
C GLU A 762 -10.33 -0.98 36.95
N ARG A 763 -9.35 -1.86 37.23
CA ARG A 763 -8.56 -1.80 38.46
C ARG A 763 -7.50 -0.71 38.37
N ASN A 764 -6.81 -0.66 37.24
CA ASN A 764 -5.70 0.26 37.00
C ASN A 764 -6.16 1.69 36.67
N LEU A 765 -7.35 1.84 36.07
CA LEU A 765 -7.99 3.15 35.78
C LEU A 765 -8.66 3.79 37.03
N THR A 766 -8.25 3.37 38.22
CA THR A 766 -8.56 4.07 39.48
C THR A 766 -7.56 5.18 39.80
N SER A 767 -6.48 5.29 39.00
CA SER A 767 -5.42 6.29 39.14
C SER A 767 -4.98 6.84 37.78
N THR A 768 -4.41 8.05 37.78
CA THR A 768 -3.91 8.72 36.56
C THR A 768 -3.03 7.83 35.70
N ILE A 769 -3.17 7.93 34.38
CA ILE A 769 -2.31 7.22 33.42
C ILE A 769 -0.96 7.92 33.21
N TYR A 770 -0.76 9.10 33.79
CA TYR A 770 0.43 9.92 33.61
C TYR A 770 1.41 9.72 34.77
N SER A 771 2.66 9.42 34.44
CA SER A 771 3.76 9.40 35.42
C SER A 771 4.30 10.81 35.67
N ASN A 772 4.32 11.65 34.62
CA ASN A 772 4.69 13.06 34.71
C ASN A 772 3.92 13.87 33.66
N VAL A 773 3.47 15.06 34.04
CA VAL A 773 2.94 16.08 33.14
C VAL A 773 3.68 17.37 33.43
N GLU A 774 4.23 17.99 32.40
CA GLU A 774 4.69 19.39 32.44
C GLU A 774 3.82 20.20 31.48
N VAL A 775 3.29 21.31 31.94
CA VAL A 775 2.44 22.17 31.14
C VAL A 775 2.80 23.63 31.33
N GLU A 776 3.06 24.31 30.22
CA GLU A 776 3.13 25.75 30.11
C GLU A 776 1.82 26.23 29.48
N TYR A 777 1.02 27.01 30.22
CA TYR A 777 -0.30 27.46 29.78
C TYR A 777 -0.51 28.94 30.05
N ARG A 778 -1.46 29.54 29.33
CA ARG A 778 -1.84 30.93 29.53
C ARG A 778 -2.83 31.07 30.68
N GLU A 779 -2.60 32.11 31.49
CA GLU A 779 -3.58 32.62 32.44
C GLU A 779 -3.71 34.13 32.31
N GLY A 780 -4.70 34.59 31.54
CA GLY A 780 -4.78 35.99 31.13
C GLY A 780 -3.53 36.41 30.36
N ALA A 781 -2.80 37.40 30.85
CA ALA A 781 -1.58 37.93 30.22
C ALA A 781 -0.29 37.22 30.67
N THR A 782 -0.35 36.29 31.63
CA THR A 782 0.83 35.59 32.16
C THR A 782 0.92 34.15 31.66
N LEU A 783 2.15 33.64 31.54
CA LEU A 783 2.42 32.22 31.32
C LEU A 783 2.67 31.57 32.68
N GLU A 784 1.95 30.50 32.95
CA GLU A 784 2.04 29.71 34.18
C GLU A 784 2.61 28.33 33.84
N HIS A 785 3.22 27.69 34.83
CA HIS A 785 3.84 26.38 34.69
C HIS A 785 3.41 25.43 35.80
N LEU A 786 3.03 24.20 35.43
CA LEU A 786 2.75 23.10 36.35
C LEU A 786 3.56 21.87 35.92
N ALA A 787 4.11 21.15 36.91
CA ALA A 787 4.88 19.93 36.68
C ALA A 787 4.54 18.84 37.72
N GLY A 788 4.86 17.59 37.39
CA GLY A 788 4.67 16.43 38.27
C GLY A 788 3.47 15.57 37.89
N SER A 789 3.11 14.62 38.77
CA SER A 789 1.93 13.78 38.54
C SER A 789 0.64 14.59 38.76
N PRO A 790 -0.35 14.52 37.84
CA PRO A 790 -1.63 15.21 38.01
C PRO A 790 -2.35 14.88 39.32
N SER A 791 -2.15 13.67 39.83
CA SER A 791 -2.69 13.20 41.12
C SER A 791 -2.21 14.02 42.33
N SER A 792 -1.08 14.71 42.21
CA SER A 792 -0.48 15.52 43.28
C SER A 792 -0.94 16.99 43.26
N TRP A 793 -1.69 17.40 42.24
CA TRP A 793 -2.10 18.80 42.08
C TRP A 793 -3.30 19.17 42.97
N VAL A 794 -3.49 20.47 43.18
CA VAL A 794 -4.54 20.99 44.06
C VAL A 794 -5.92 20.63 43.51
N GLY A 795 -6.75 19.98 44.34
CA GLY A 795 -8.10 19.59 43.95
C GLY A 795 -8.17 18.50 42.88
N ALA A 796 -7.10 17.71 42.73
CA ALA A 796 -7.00 16.62 41.78
C ALA A 796 -8.16 15.61 41.94
N GLN A 797 -8.77 15.24 40.81
CA GLN A 797 -9.77 14.20 40.69
C GLN A 797 -9.47 13.38 39.44
N HIS A 798 -9.72 12.08 39.53
CA HIS A 798 -9.44 11.13 38.47
C HIS A 798 -10.69 10.28 38.17
N SER A 799 -10.95 10.02 36.89
CA SER A 799 -12.03 9.14 36.45
C SER A 799 -11.69 8.50 35.10
N GLY A 800 -11.38 7.20 35.10
CA GLY A 800 -11.09 6.47 33.87
C GLY A 800 -9.76 6.91 33.25
N LEU A 801 -9.81 7.61 32.12
CA LEU A 801 -8.63 8.18 31.46
C LEU A 801 -8.45 9.68 31.76
N ASP A 802 -9.38 10.27 32.49
CA ASP A 802 -9.45 11.71 32.70
C ASP A 802 -8.85 12.13 34.03
N ASP A 803 -8.08 13.21 34.00
CA ASP A 803 -7.53 13.87 35.18
C ASP A 803 -8.01 15.33 35.21
N SER A 804 -8.45 15.81 36.38
CA SER A 804 -8.86 17.20 36.56
C SER A 804 -8.32 17.80 37.85
N TRP A 805 -8.08 19.09 37.88
CA TRP A 805 -7.53 19.82 39.03
C TRP A 805 -8.09 21.24 39.09
N ILE A 806 -7.82 21.96 40.17
CA ILE A 806 -8.26 23.34 40.38
C ILE A 806 -7.08 24.28 40.19
N VAL A 807 -7.31 25.36 39.44
CA VAL A 807 -6.37 26.47 39.27
C VAL A 807 -6.95 27.71 39.96
N ARG A 808 -6.17 28.27 40.90
CA ARG A 808 -6.53 29.36 41.85
C ARG A 808 -7.66 28.98 42.83
N GLY A 809 -7.51 29.31 44.11
CA GLY A 809 -8.54 29.06 45.15
C GLY A 809 -9.52 30.22 45.32
N GLY A 810 -10.71 29.96 45.89
CA GLY A 810 -11.70 30.99 46.23
C GLY A 810 -12.77 31.24 45.15
N MET A 811 -13.29 32.47 45.05
CA MET A 811 -14.37 32.83 44.12
C MET A 811 -13.97 32.86 42.63
N SER A 812 -12.69 32.64 42.30
CA SER A 812 -12.17 32.60 40.91
C SER A 812 -11.64 31.21 40.53
N ALA A 813 -12.05 30.18 41.27
CA ALA A 813 -11.59 28.81 41.04
C ALA A 813 -12.13 28.27 39.72
N ARG A 814 -11.23 27.94 38.80
CA ARG A 814 -11.57 27.23 37.55
C ARG A 814 -11.08 25.80 37.64
N ARG A 815 -11.84 24.89 37.03
CA ARG A 815 -11.49 23.47 36.96
C ARG A 815 -10.88 23.19 35.59
N PHE A 816 -9.64 22.71 35.61
CA PHE A 816 -8.93 22.27 34.42
C PHE A 816 -9.06 20.76 34.32
N ALA A 817 -9.21 20.22 33.11
CA ALA A 817 -9.23 18.79 32.87
C ALA A 817 -8.39 18.43 31.64
N LEU A 818 -7.55 17.41 31.79
CA LEU A 818 -6.91 16.70 30.69
C LEU A 818 -7.73 15.43 30.43
N ARG A 819 -8.50 15.47 29.34
CA ARG A 819 -9.33 14.35 28.90
C ARG A 819 -8.57 13.52 27.89
N ALA A 820 -8.62 12.21 28.05
CA ALA A 820 -8.08 11.28 27.08
C ALA A 820 -9.18 10.29 26.70
N TRP A 821 -9.43 10.13 25.41
CA TRP A 821 -10.42 9.16 24.95
C TRP A 821 -9.99 8.49 23.66
N ARG A 822 -10.60 7.34 23.41
CA ARG A 822 -10.41 6.56 22.19
C ARG A 822 -11.70 5.83 21.87
N TRP A 823 -12.11 5.83 20.60
CA TRP A 823 -13.27 5.06 20.18
C TRP A 823 -12.93 4.08 19.05
N PRO A 824 -13.19 2.77 19.23
CA PRO A 824 -13.54 2.09 20.48
C PRO A 824 -12.33 1.92 21.42
N LEU A 825 -12.58 1.92 22.74
CA LEU A 825 -11.63 1.51 23.79
C LEU A 825 -11.37 -0.01 23.76
N ASP A 826 -12.29 -0.78 23.17
CA ASP A 826 -12.07 -2.18 22.81
C ASP A 826 -11.12 -2.25 21.63
N LEU A 827 -9.85 -2.55 21.91
CA LEU A 827 -8.94 -2.98 20.88
C LEU A 827 -9.28 -4.43 20.49
N PRO A 828 -9.28 -4.77 19.19
CA PRO A 828 -9.19 -6.17 18.79
C PRO A 828 -8.00 -6.83 19.50
N ALA A 829 -8.05 -8.15 19.77
CA ALA A 829 -6.91 -8.92 20.31
C ALA A 829 -5.60 -8.66 19.55
N ASP A 830 -5.75 -8.23 18.31
CA ASP A 830 -4.73 -8.06 17.29
C ASP A 830 -3.92 -6.77 17.48
N ASN A 831 -4.30 -5.94 18.45
CA ASN A 831 -3.56 -4.76 18.83
C ASN A 831 -3.72 -4.51 20.35
N PRO A 832 -3.06 -5.27 21.22
CA PRO A 832 -3.22 -5.14 22.66
C PRO A 832 -2.48 -3.91 23.22
N LEU A 833 -1.88 -3.05 22.39
CA LEU A 833 -1.00 -1.98 22.83
C LEU A 833 -1.48 -0.62 22.39
N LEU A 834 -1.33 0.32 23.31
CA LEU A 834 -1.64 1.72 23.14
C LEU A 834 -0.41 2.54 23.51
N THR A 835 -0.16 3.62 22.79
CA THR A 835 0.74 4.68 23.28
C THR A 835 -0.02 6.00 23.37
N LEU A 836 0.63 7.02 23.91
CA LEU A 836 0.04 8.34 24.05
C LEU A 836 -0.41 8.94 22.71
N GLY A 837 0.35 8.74 21.63
CA GLY A 837 -0.02 9.17 20.28
C GLY A 837 -1.25 8.48 19.68
N ASP A 838 -1.78 7.42 20.32
CA ASP A 838 -3.00 6.72 19.89
C ASP A 838 -4.27 7.26 20.58
N LEU A 839 -4.12 8.17 21.54
CA LEU A 839 -5.21 8.80 22.29
C LEU A 839 -5.63 10.12 21.63
N ASP A 840 -6.94 10.42 21.62
CA ASP A 840 -7.40 11.79 21.40
C ASP A 840 -7.37 12.53 22.73
N LEU A 841 -6.58 13.59 22.78
CA LEU A 841 -6.32 14.37 23.98
C LEU A 841 -7.04 15.71 23.86
N ARG A 842 -7.79 16.08 24.91
CA ARG A 842 -8.44 17.38 25.01
C ARG A 842 -8.08 18.05 26.31
N PHE A 843 -7.87 19.35 26.23
CA PHE A 843 -7.75 20.22 27.39
C PHE A 843 -9.05 21.01 27.54
N GLU A 844 -9.67 20.89 28.71
CA GLU A 844 -10.94 21.53 29.05
C GLU A 844 -10.78 22.46 30.25
N VAL A 845 -11.50 23.58 30.22
CA VAL A 845 -11.60 24.51 31.34
C VAL A 845 -13.07 24.79 31.62
N SER A 846 -13.49 24.54 32.85
CA SER A 846 -14.81 24.89 33.37
C SER A 846 -14.70 26.06 34.34
N ASP A 847 -15.43 27.14 34.04
CA ASP A 847 -15.54 28.30 34.93
C ASP A 847 -16.96 28.40 35.51
N PRO A 848 -17.15 28.11 36.82
CA PRO A 848 -18.46 28.16 37.45
C PRO A 848 -19.06 29.57 37.53
N ASN A 849 -18.27 30.62 37.28
CA ASN A 849 -18.73 32.02 37.31
C ASN A 849 -18.90 32.64 35.92
N ALA A 850 -18.61 31.92 34.84
CA ALA A 850 -18.81 32.40 33.48
C ALA A 850 -20.30 32.33 33.08
N THR A 851 -20.68 33.11 32.06
CA THR A 851 -22.02 33.00 31.43
C THR A 851 -22.23 31.59 30.87
N VAL A 852 -23.48 31.13 30.75
CA VAL A 852 -23.82 29.74 30.34
C VAL A 852 -23.08 29.31 29.06
N ASP A 853 -22.94 30.21 28.08
CA ASP A 853 -22.27 29.96 26.80
C ASP A 853 -20.73 29.90 26.88
N ALA A 854 -20.11 30.41 27.96
CA ALA A 854 -18.66 30.40 28.20
C ALA A 854 -18.25 29.51 29.39
N SER A 855 -19.19 28.75 29.95
CA SER A 855 -18.99 27.96 31.18
C SER A 855 -18.07 26.76 31.02
N ASN A 856 -17.89 26.25 29.79
CA ASN A 856 -17.03 25.12 29.45
C ASN A 856 -16.34 25.34 28.10
N GLU A 857 -15.03 25.54 28.13
CA GLU A 857 -14.19 25.68 26.94
C GLU A 857 -13.37 24.39 26.73
N SER A 858 -13.17 23.98 25.47
CA SER A 858 -12.38 22.78 25.13
C SER A 858 -11.54 23.01 23.89
N VAL A 859 -10.31 22.50 23.92
CA VAL A 859 -9.39 22.46 22.78
C VAL A 859 -8.76 21.08 22.64
N GLN A 860 -8.50 20.68 21.40
CA GLN A 860 -7.76 19.45 21.11
C GLN A 860 -6.25 19.67 21.26
N LEU A 861 -5.56 18.70 21.86
CA LEU A 861 -4.10 18.65 21.89
C LEU A 861 -3.60 17.74 20.77
N ILE A 862 -2.62 18.21 20.02
CA ILE A 862 -1.97 17.47 18.94
C ILE A 862 -0.46 17.40 19.20
N PRO A 863 0.25 16.37 18.71
CA PRO A 863 1.70 16.33 18.78
C PRO A 863 2.31 17.62 18.21
N ALA A 864 3.24 18.21 18.96
CA ALA A 864 3.88 19.45 18.56
C ALA A 864 4.67 19.26 17.25
N PRO A 865 4.52 20.15 16.26
CA PRO A 865 5.17 20.00 14.97
C PRO A 865 6.69 20.16 15.09
N VAL A 866 7.43 19.26 14.44
CA VAL A 866 8.88 19.40 14.23
C VAL A 866 9.09 19.97 12.83
N ILE A 867 9.69 21.17 12.74
CA ILE A 867 9.92 21.84 11.46
C ILE A 867 11.19 21.28 10.80
N ALA A 868 11.02 20.65 9.63
CA ALA A 868 12.14 20.16 8.86
C ALA A 868 12.89 21.29 8.12
N PRO A 869 14.19 21.12 7.78
CA PRO A 869 14.93 22.12 7.01
C PRO A 869 14.31 22.46 5.64
N ASP A 870 13.61 21.50 5.01
CA ASP A 870 12.94 21.65 3.71
C ASP A 870 11.42 21.89 3.84
N GLN A 871 10.94 22.29 5.02
CA GLN A 871 9.51 22.47 5.28
C GLN A 871 8.92 23.47 4.29
N PRO A 872 7.81 23.13 3.57
CA PRO A 872 7.14 24.08 2.71
C PRO A 872 6.74 25.34 3.47
N PHE A 873 6.84 26.48 2.78
CA PHE A 873 6.60 27.80 3.34
C PHE A 873 5.60 28.56 2.47
N ASP A 874 4.75 29.35 3.11
CA ASP A 874 3.75 30.20 2.49
C ASP A 874 3.73 31.58 3.17
N SER A 875 3.31 32.61 2.45
CA SER A 875 3.21 33.97 2.98
C SER A 875 1.91 34.65 2.59
N ILE A 876 1.18 35.18 3.58
CA ILE A 876 -0.04 35.96 3.39
C ILE A 876 0.28 37.43 3.65
N VAL A 877 -0.16 38.34 2.77
CA VAL A 877 -0.04 39.78 2.97
C VAL A 877 -1.42 40.40 2.93
N VAL A 878 -1.79 41.10 4.00
CA VAL A 878 -3.07 41.80 4.12
C VAL A 878 -2.80 43.24 4.47
N SER A 879 -3.49 44.17 3.80
CA SER A 879 -3.42 45.59 4.11
C SER A 879 -4.82 46.18 4.23
N THR A 880 -5.06 46.97 5.26
CA THR A 880 -6.35 47.65 5.50
C THR A 880 -6.06 48.99 6.16
N ASN A 881 -6.56 50.09 5.58
CA ASN A 881 -6.49 51.45 6.13
C ASN A 881 -5.10 51.85 6.68
N GLY A 882 -4.04 51.61 5.91
CA GLY A 882 -2.66 52.00 6.28
C GLY A 882 -1.90 51.01 7.16
N VAL A 883 -2.56 49.96 7.66
CA VAL A 883 -1.91 48.86 8.39
C VAL A 883 -1.63 47.72 7.43
N SER A 884 -0.43 47.13 7.51
CA SER A 884 -0.05 45.95 6.74
C SER A 884 0.42 44.82 7.65
N VAL A 885 -0.06 43.61 7.39
CA VAL A 885 0.29 42.38 8.11
C VAL A 885 0.83 41.37 7.10
N ARG A 886 2.11 41.03 7.22
CA ARG A 886 2.78 39.96 6.45
C ARG A 886 3.00 38.76 7.35
N ILE A 887 2.44 37.62 6.97
CA ILE A 887 2.32 36.42 7.80
C ILE A 887 3.08 35.31 7.10
N GLY A 888 4.19 34.86 7.68
CA GLY A 888 4.95 33.71 7.22
C GLY A 888 4.50 32.43 7.94
N LEU A 889 4.19 31.38 7.18
CA LEU A 889 3.66 30.11 7.69
C LEU A 889 4.51 28.95 7.19
N TYR A 890 4.97 28.10 8.09
CA TYR A 890 5.40 26.74 7.74
C TYR A 890 4.17 25.86 7.53
N ARG A 891 4.14 25.14 6.42
CA ARG A 891 3.07 24.21 6.07
C ARG A 891 3.55 22.77 6.25
N ARG A 892 2.74 21.93 6.89
CA ARG A 892 2.95 20.48 6.98
C ARG A 892 2.55 19.84 5.66
N LYS A 893 3.44 19.04 5.08
CA LYS A 893 3.04 18.13 3.99
C LYS A 893 2.00 17.18 4.58
N ASP A 894 0.76 17.27 4.11
CA ASP A 894 -0.28 16.35 4.53
C ASP A 894 0.08 14.95 3.97
N PRO A 895 0.26 13.92 4.83
CA PRO A 895 0.52 12.56 4.38
C PRO A 895 -0.59 12.00 3.48
N PHE A 896 -1.80 12.52 3.63
CA PHE A 896 -3.03 12.05 3.03
C PHE A 896 -3.46 12.88 1.80
N ASN A 897 -2.98 14.12 1.67
CA ASN A 897 -3.24 15.01 0.54
C ASN A 897 -2.09 16.03 0.31
N ARG A 898 -1.04 15.60 -0.39
CA ARG A 898 0.14 16.45 -0.66
C ARG A 898 -0.18 17.76 -1.39
N ASP A 899 -1.31 17.84 -2.09
CA ASP A 899 -1.75 19.01 -2.85
C ASP A 899 -2.40 20.08 -1.96
N ARG A 900 -2.65 19.79 -0.67
CA ARG A 900 -3.15 20.74 0.32
C ARG A 900 -2.34 20.67 1.61
N PRO A 901 -1.11 21.22 1.62
CA PRO A 901 -0.30 21.21 2.83
C PRO A 901 -0.99 22.04 3.93
N THR A 902 -1.12 21.46 5.12
CA THR A 902 -1.85 22.04 6.26
C THR A 902 -0.94 22.96 7.06
N PHE A 903 -1.47 23.76 7.98
CA PHE A 903 -0.62 24.62 8.82
C PHE A 903 0.20 23.78 9.80
N ALA A 904 1.50 24.04 9.87
CA ALA A 904 2.40 23.49 10.89
C ALA A 904 2.62 24.51 12.00
N GLN A 905 3.23 25.66 11.67
CA GLN A 905 3.61 26.68 12.63
C GLN A 905 3.77 28.04 11.93
N PHE A 906 3.65 29.14 12.67
CA PHE A 906 4.12 30.45 12.21
C PHE A 906 5.65 30.46 12.10
N GLN A 907 6.15 31.09 11.04
CA GLN A 907 7.58 31.42 10.91
C GLN A 907 7.85 32.80 11.54
N GLU A 908 7.21 33.83 11.00
CA GLU A 908 7.31 35.22 11.43
C GLU A 908 6.08 35.97 10.93
N THR A 909 5.49 36.82 11.78
CA THR A 909 4.51 37.81 11.35
C THR A 909 5.07 39.22 11.55
N ARG A 910 5.04 40.04 10.50
CA ARG A 910 5.44 41.46 10.52
C ARG A 910 4.21 42.33 10.38
N ILE A 911 4.01 43.27 11.32
CA ILE A 911 2.91 44.23 11.33
C ILE A 911 3.46 45.65 11.27
N GLU A 912 2.99 46.44 10.31
CA GLU A 912 3.42 47.81 10.03
C GLU A 912 2.23 48.76 10.03
N GLY A 913 2.44 50.02 10.44
CA GLY A 913 1.42 51.07 10.43
C GLY A 913 0.67 51.29 11.76
N LEU A 914 0.91 50.46 12.78
CA LEU A 914 0.33 50.64 14.13
C LEU A 914 1.27 51.31 15.13
N THR A 915 2.57 51.22 14.91
CA THR A 915 3.62 51.77 15.79
C THR A 915 4.77 52.32 14.92
N ARG A 916 5.71 53.05 15.51
CA ARG A 916 6.83 53.66 14.77
C ARG A 916 7.79 52.63 14.16
N LEU A 917 7.96 51.49 14.80
CA LEU A 917 8.79 50.38 14.33
C LEU A 917 7.90 49.18 13.98
N PRO A 918 8.24 48.37 12.97
CA PRO A 918 7.49 47.15 12.67
C PRO A 918 7.42 46.21 13.88
N ILE A 919 6.23 45.69 14.18
CA ILE A 919 6.03 44.65 15.19
C ILE A 919 6.38 43.31 14.54
N ILE A 920 7.29 42.56 15.14
CA ILE A 920 7.73 41.24 14.65
C ILE A 920 7.33 40.19 15.66
N LEU A 921 6.48 39.24 15.25
CA LEU A 921 5.99 38.15 16.09
C LEU A 921 6.58 36.82 15.63
N ARG A 922 7.17 36.08 16.57
CA ARG A 922 7.74 34.73 16.36
C ARG A 922 7.30 33.75 17.46
N GLY A 923 6.81 34.26 18.58
CA GLY A 923 6.33 33.47 19.70
C GLY A 923 5.12 32.61 19.36
N TYR A 924 5.01 31.45 20.03
CA TYR A 924 3.84 30.59 19.93
C TYR A 924 2.61 31.27 20.50
N TYR A 925 2.69 31.90 21.67
CA TYR A 925 1.54 32.49 22.36
C TYR A 925 1.07 33.81 21.73
N SER A 926 1.93 34.54 21.03
CA SER A 926 1.60 35.82 20.38
C SER A 926 0.83 35.68 19.07
N GLN A 927 0.65 34.45 18.55
CA GLN A 927 0.05 34.20 17.25
C GLN A 927 -0.88 32.99 17.29
N THR A 928 -2.11 33.12 16.83
CA THR A 928 -3.09 32.04 16.72
C THR A 928 -3.67 31.96 15.33
N ARG A 929 -3.88 30.73 14.86
CA ARG A 929 -4.65 30.45 13.65
C ARG A 929 -5.85 29.58 13.97
N TRP A 930 -6.95 29.83 13.27
CA TRP A 930 -8.08 28.94 13.17
C TRP A 930 -8.49 28.82 11.71
N PHE A 931 -8.84 27.61 11.28
CA PHE A 931 -9.26 27.33 9.90
C PHE A 931 -10.71 26.88 9.90
N THR A 932 -11.52 27.49 9.03
CA THR A 932 -12.93 27.12 8.90
C THR A 932 -13.16 26.46 7.53
N PRO A 933 -13.53 25.15 7.50
CA PRO A 933 -13.85 24.45 6.27
C PRO A 933 -15.27 24.85 5.83
N GLY A 934 -15.47 25.08 4.53
CA GLY A 934 -16.80 25.30 3.95
C GLY A 934 -17.01 24.47 2.69
N ALA A 935 -18.26 24.18 2.36
CA ALA A 935 -18.63 23.34 1.23
C ALA A 935 -18.15 23.88 -0.13
N HIS A 936 -17.95 25.20 -0.23
CA HIS A 936 -17.52 25.89 -1.46
C HIS A 936 -16.38 26.90 -1.25
N ASN A 937 -16.26 27.51 -0.06
CA ASN A 937 -15.17 28.43 0.30
C ASN A 937 -14.59 28.04 1.68
N SER A 938 -13.27 28.12 1.83
CA SER A 938 -12.56 27.92 3.10
C SER A 938 -11.66 29.12 3.38
N TRP A 939 -11.54 29.54 4.64
CA TRP A 939 -10.76 30.74 5.01
C TRP A 939 -9.99 30.55 6.31
N ASP A 940 -8.95 31.36 6.47
CA ASP A 940 -8.18 31.48 7.70
C ASP A 940 -8.72 32.62 8.57
N ASP A 941 -8.70 32.41 9.87
CA ASP A 941 -8.85 33.43 10.89
C ASP A 941 -7.56 33.45 11.71
N LEU A 942 -6.97 34.63 11.86
CA LEU A 942 -5.64 34.81 12.41
C LEU A 942 -5.72 35.88 13.49
N LEU A 943 -5.20 35.58 14.67
CA LEU A 943 -5.25 36.46 15.83
C LEU A 943 -3.85 36.66 16.38
N PHE A 944 -3.47 37.92 16.58
CA PHE A 944 -2.16 38.31 17.06
C PHE A 944 -2.29 39.12 18.35
N GLU A 945 -1.52 38.76 19.36
CA GLU A 945 -1.43 39.45 20.66
C GLU A 945 0.03 39.88 20.86
N PRO A 946 0.44 41.07 20.38
CA PRO A 946 1.84 41.49 20.42
C PRO A 946 2.43 41.51 21.83
N GLY A 947 1.62 41.81 22.86
CA GLY A 947 2.06 41.83 24.26
C GLY A 947 2.61 40.50 24.78
N LEU A 948 2.34 39.39 24.10
CA LEU A 948 2.88 38.06 24.43
C LEU A 948 4.16 37.72 23.67
N GLU A 949 4.68 38.62 22.84
CA GLU A 949 5.92 38.39 22.11
C GLU A 949 7.13 38.65 23.02
N PRO A 950 7.96 37.63 23.31
CA PRO A 950 9.09 37.79 24.24
C PRO A 950 10.11 38.85 23.80
N ALA A 951 10.21 39.10 22.49
CA ALA A 951 11.13 40.07 21.90
C ALA A 951 10.51 41.46 21.67
N LEU A 952 9.27 41.72 22.13
CA LEU A 952 8.64 43.03 21.96
C LEU A 952 9.38 44.10 22.76
N SER A 953 9.72 45.23 22.12
CA SER A 953 10.37 46.33 22.82
C SER A 953 9.39 47.04 23.76
N SER A 954 9.89 47.55 24.90
CA SER A 954 9.09 48.34 25.86
C SER A 954 8.52 49.63 25.25
N ASP A 955 9.15 50.16 24.21
CA ASP A 955 8.67 51.35 23.50
C ASP A 955 7.47 51.02 22.62
N THR A 956 7.56 49.92 21.86
CA THR A 956 6.45 49.40 21.05
C THR A 956 5.26 48.99 21.92
N ALA A 957 5.51 48.34 23.08
CA ALA A 957 4.46 47.97 24.03
C ALA A 957 3.68 49.19 24.54
N ARG A 958 4.39 50.26 24.92
CA ARG A 958 3.76 51.52 25.37
C ARG A 958 2.97 52.21 24.26
N GLU A 959 3.46 52.17 23.02
CA GLU A 959 2.71 52.72 21.86
C GLU A 959 1.39 51.96 21.65
N LEU A 960 1.39 50.64 21.78
CA LEU A 960 0.19 49.82 21.68
C LEU A 960 -0.79 50.07 22.84
N GLU A 961 -0.30 50.21 24.08
CA GLU A 961 -1.12 50.58 25.24
C GLU A 961 -1.76 51.96 25.07
N GLN A 962 -0.99 52.96 24.62
CA GLN A 962 -1.49 54.32 24.35
C GLN A 962 -2.53 54.35 23.24
N ALA A 963 -2.34 53.54 22.20
CA ALA A 963 -3.31 53.36 21.13
C ALA A 963 -4.50 52.46 21.53
N ASN A 964 -4.49 51.91 22.75
CA ASN A 964 -5.43 50.91 23.25
C ASN A 964 -5.63 49.76 22.23
N ILE A 965 -4.53 49.13 21.82
CA ILE A 965 -4.50 47.97 20.91
C ILE A 965 -3.99 46.77 21.69
N HIS A 966 -4.87 45.80 21.92
CA HIS A 966 -4.55 44.54 22.59
C HIS A 966 -4.41 43.40 21.59
N LEU A 967 -5.42 43.19 20.74
CA LEU A 967 -5.46 42.12 19.75
C LEU A 967 -5.59 42.67 18.33
N ILE A 968 -4.95 41.98 17.39
CA ILE A 968 -5.01 42.27 15.96
C ILE A 968 -5.54 41.01 15.27
N ARG A 969 -6.74 41.08 14.67
CA ARG A 969 -7.38 39.96 13.99
C ARG A 969 -7.35 40.18 12.48
N VAL A 970 -6.92 39.18 11.74
CA VAL A 970 -6.97 39.12 10.28
C VAL A 970 -7.95 38.01 9.90
N TYR A 971 -9.08 38.37 9.31
CA TYR A 971 -10.18 37.45 9.05
C TYR A 971 -10.93 37.82 7.77
N ASP A 972 -11.69 36.87 7.23
CA ASP A 972 -12.63 37.12 6.13
C ASP A 972 -14.03 37.49 6.70
N PRO A 973 -14.54 38.71 6.46
CA PRO A 973 -15.89 39.09 6.85
C PRO A 973 -16.87 38.44 5.88
N VAL A 974 -17.30 37.21 6.18
CA VAL A 974 -18.30 36.48 5.40
C VAL A 974 -19.66 37.22 5.45
N GLU A 975 -19.88 38.20 4.56
CA GLU A 975 -21.23 38.56 4.13
C GLU A 975 -21.62 37.55 3.04
N ILE A 976 -22.61 36.69 3.34
CA ILE A 976 -23.19 35.76 2.37
C ILE A 976 -23.88 36.59 1.29
N VAL A 977 -23.13 36.99 0.26
CA VAL A 977 -23.67 37.49 -0.99
C VAL A 977 -23.53 36.38 -2.01
N VAL A 978 -24.66 36.06 -2.63
CA VAL A 978 -24.80 35.04 -3.67
C VAL A 978 -24.07 35.53 -4.92
N ASP A 979 -22.75 35.44 -4.96
CA ASP A 979 -21.94 35.47 -6.19
C ASP A 979 -20.47 35.07 -5.90
N TRP A 980 -19.88 34.33 -6.83
CA TRP A 980 -18.55 33.72 -6.77
C TRP A 980 -17.44 34.74 -6.47
N TYR A 981 -16.95 34.80 -5.23
CA TYR A 981 -15.91 35.75 -4.83
C TYR A 981 -14.71 35.09 -4.13
N GLN A 982 -13.51 35.62 -4.43
CA GLN A 982 -12.25 35.26 -3.77
C GLN A 982 -12.17 35.83 -2.34
N PRO A 983 -11.49 35.16 -1.40
CA PRO A 983 -11.38 35.62 -0.02
C PRO A 983 -10.73 37.01 0.07
N ARG A 984 -11.36 37.93 0.81
CA ARG A 984 -10.85 39.28 1.07
C ARG A 984 -10.61 39.45 2.57
N TYR A 985 -9.41 39.15 3.03
CA TYR A 985 -9.01 39.40 4.42
C TYR A 985 -9.13 40.88 4.79
N ARG A 986 -9.62 41.15 6.01
CA ARG A 986 -9.60 42.47 6.66
C ARG A 986 -8.84 42.41 7.98
N ILE A 987 -8.27 43.54 8.38
CA ILE A 987 -7.65 43.73 9.69
C ILE A 987 -8.67 44.41 10.61
N SER A 988 -8.92 43.83 11.79
CA SER A 988 -9.62 44.48 12.90
C SER A 988 -8.74 44.52 14.15
N LEU A 989 -8.97 45.55 14.96
CA LEU A 989 -8.23 45.78 16.20
C LEU A 989 -9.21 45.68 17.37
N LEU A 990 -8.82 45.02 18.45
CA LEU A 990 -9.51 45.04 19.74
C LEU A 990 -8.62 45.69 20.79
N GLY A 991 -9.20 46.61 21.58
CA GLY A 991 -8.49 47.26 22.68
C GLY A 991 -8.51 46.47 23.98
N PHE A 992 -7.71 46.92 24.96
CA PHE A 992 -7.65 46.35 26.31
C PHE A 992 -8.96 46.50 27.08
N ASP A 993 -9.82 47.41 26.65
CA ASP A 993 -11.19 47.61 27.14
C ASP A 993 -12.23 46.68 26.47
N GLY A 994 -11.79 45.82 25.53
CA GLY A 994 -12.66 44.93 24.76
C GLY A 994 -13.40 45.59 23.60
N SER A 995 -13.17 46.88 23.34
CA SER A 995 -13.82 47.61 22.25
C SER A 995 -13.13 47.37 20.90
N ALA A 996 -13.91 47.28 19.81
CA ALA A 996 -13.36 47.25 18.45
C ALA A 996 -12.86 48.64 18.03
N ARG A 997 -11.75 48.69 17.27
CA ARG A 997 -11.11 49.93 16.79
C ARG A 997 -10.90 49.90 15.27
N ASP A 998 -11.04 51.04 14.60
CA ASP A 998 -10.72 51.17 13.17
C ASP A 998 -9.20 51.35 12.98
N PRO A 999 -8.55 50.55 12.11
CA PRO A 999 -7.14 50.74 11.78
C PRO A 999 -6.78 52.15 11.25
N ALA A 1000 -7.73 52.89 10.67
CA ALA A 1000 -7.54 54.28 10.23
C ALA A 1000 -7.35 55.28 11.40
N GLU A 1001 -8.09 55.09 12.50
CA GLU A 1001 -7.97 55.94 13.70
C GLU A 1001 -6.68 55.63 14.47
N ALA A 1002 -6.29 54.36 14.50
CA ALA A 1002 -5.08 53.88 15.18
C ALA A 1002 -3.76 54.27 14.48
N SER A 1003 -3.75 54.38 13.15
CA SER A 1003 -2.55 54.74 12.36
C SER A 1003 -2.27 56.25 12.30
N GLY A 1004 -3.09 57.08 12.94
CA GLY A 1004 -2.94 58.54 12.95
C GLY A 1004 -3.31 59.23 11.63
N MET A 1005 -3.94 58.52 10.68
CA MET A 1005 -4.41 59.07 9.40
C MET A 1005 -5.85 59.61 9.49
N SER A 1006 -6.11 60.54 10.41
CA SER A 1006 -7.34 61.36 10.37
C SER A 1006 -7.14 62.57 9.44
N GLY A 1007 -7.15 62.33 8.13
CA GLY A 1007 -7.32 63.37 7.11
C GLY A 1007 -8.65 63.14 6.37
N PRO A 1008 -9.42 64.19 6.04
CA PRO A 1008 -10.78 64.02 5.53
C PRO A 1008 -10.78 63.27 4.19
N LEU A 1009 -11.56 62.20 4.13
CA LEU A 1009 -11.82 61.36 2.95
C LEU A 1009 -12.35 62.21 1.77
N ARG A 1010 -11.82 61.96 0.57
CA ARG A 1010 -12.46 62.28 -0.71
C ARG A 1010 -12.55 61.03 -1.56
#